data_AF-A0A5N8XYU8-F1
#
_entry.id   AF-A0A5N8XYU8-F1
#
_cell.length_a   1.000
_cell.length_b   1.000
_cell.length_c   1.000
_cell.angle_alpha   90.00
_cell.angle_beta   90.00
_cell.angle_gamma   90.00
#
_symmetry.space_group_name_H-M   'P 1'
#
loop_
_entity.id
_entity.type
_entity.pdbx_description
1 polymer ?
#
loop_
_entity_poly.entity_id
_entity_poly.type
_entity_poly.pdbx_seq_one_letter_code
_entity_poly.pdbx_strand_id
1 'polypeptide(L)'
;IRTLAAQGVTRFLELGPDGTLTALIGQMAPEDAVAVPALRKDQPEETAALTALAHLFTHGVPVDWPALLTGTGARLTDVPTYPFQHQNYWPADAYTSGSGGVRAAGLAAADHPLLRAAVSLADSDGVVLSGRLSLATHPWLADHVVFGRVVVPGTAFVELVVRAGDEVGFGTLDDLTVSAPLVVPDGSAVQIQVRVADTDDAGRRVVTVYARPDDAAGDAPWTQHASGVLSDEPVRPEWSDAAQWPPVGSERVETGDLYEDLADAGLTYGPLFQGLRGVWRRGDEVFAEVTLPPGTDADGFGLHPALLDATLHAVAAVGGTGEPTLPFAWEGVSLQASGSTGIRARLVRRDGRDAVAVDLADTEGRPVARVSGLVVRPVTSEQLGEASAAAGSLFRVEWTEVPDASAELPAVALIGVGEAFADVVRDAVADVRTYADLDELAADTDRPVPTLVVAVAGTADGTAPDVAGQTHAAVAQSLDLVQRWVAEERFRTSRLVVLTMCSTVVSAAVRGLVRSATAEYPGRFATLEATDVDVDQLVSALRALAADESDVAVRGDGVVAPRLARAGQSGGAVDAVVEWSGPGAVVVTGGTGGLGAVVARHLVRVHGVRELLLLSRRGADAPGVGELLVELGELGAEAEVVACDVSDRGALAGVLAGRSVRGVVHAAGVLDDGLVGSLTPERVESVLRPKVDAAWHLHELLPDDTPFVVFSSVAGVLGSVGQAAYAAANAFLDALVTLRRDMGLPAVSLVWGPWEQQAGGMTADPQRTSGTGIPAITVDQGLALFDAALRTAEPAVLPVPLDLRAVRGLAEVPPLFRGLVRSRRRVVAGGGLLQRLTGLDEVERGEVLLDVVRVQVALVLGHESPVGLDDARSFRDLGFDSLLAVELRNGLQSVTGLRLPATLVFDYPSVSALAGFLLEEVLGARAAAPAAASVAAVAPLADDPVVVVGMACRFPGDVSSPEDLWRLVSEGVDAVGEFPSDRGWDLERLYHPDPEHSGTSSTRHGGFLHGAGNFDADFFGMSPREALATDAQQRLLLESVWEAVERAGVDPTSLRGSRTGVFAGVMYNDYRELLPGEEYEAFRGNGSAPSVASGRVA
;
A
#
# COMPACT_ATOMS: atom_id res chain seq x y z
N ILE A 1 14.30 -25.86 -62.62
CA ILE A 1 14.68 -26.13 -61.21
C ILE A 1 15.18 -24.88 -60.50
N ARG A 2 16.34 -24.29 -60.85
CA ARG A 2 16.81 -23.04 -60.21
C ARG A 2 15.78 -21.89 -60.21
N THR A 3 15.05 -21.69 -61.31
CA THR A 3 13.95 -20.72 -61.38
C THR A 3 12.79 -21.06 -60.44
N LEU A 4 12.43 -22.34 -60.29
CA LEU A 4 11.36 -22.78 -59.39
C LEU A 4 11.79 -22.64 -57.92
N ALA A 5 13.04 -22.98 -57.61
CA ALA A 5 13.61 -22.77 -56.28
C ALA A 5 13.66 -21.27 -55.90
N ALA A 6 14.03 -20.39 -56.84
CA ALA A 6 13.97 -18.95 -56.65
C ALA A 6 12.54 -18.40 -56.46
N GLN A 7 11.51 -19.17 -56.85
CA GLN A 7 10.10 -18.87 -56.63
C GLN A 7 9.54 -19.57 -55.37
N GLY A 8 10.39 -20.17 -54.53
CA GLY A 8 9.99 -20.80 -53.27
C GLY A 8 9.54 -22.25 -53.38
N VAL A 9 9.70 -22.90 -54.54
CA VAL A 9 9.37 -24.33 -54.69
C VAL A 9 10.48 -25.20 -54.08
N THR A 10 10.14 -25.95 -53.04
CA THR A 10 11.06 -26.83 -52.29
C THR A 10 10.70 -28.32 -52.37
N ARG A 11 9.61 -28.69 -53.05
CA ARG A 11 9.14 -30.07 -53.22
C ARG A 11 9.00 -30.40 -54.70
N PHE A 12 9.61 -31.49 -55.15
CA PHE A 12 9.60 -31.93 -56.55
C PHE A 12 9.19 -33.40 -56.65
N LEU A 13 8.23 -33.70 -57.52
CA LEU A 13 7.86 -35.06 -57.89
C LEU A 13 8.27 -35.32 -59.34
N GLU A 14 9.16 -36.29 -59.56
CA GLU A 14 9.53 -36.74 -60.89
C GLU A 14 8.53 -37.77 -61.40
N LEU A 15 7.75 -37.38 -62.40
CA LEU A 15 6.88 -38.30 -63.14
C LEU A 15 7.66 -38.95 -64.27
N GLY A 16 7.89 -40.25 -64.16
CA GLY A 16 8.65 -41.03 -65.13
C GLY A 16 8.84 -42.47 -64.65
N PRO A 17 9.44 -43.34 -65.48
CA PRO A 17 9.64 -44.75 -65.15
C PRO A 17 10.77 -45.00 -64.14
N ASP A 18 11.51 -43.97 -63.73
CA ASP A 18 12.64 -44.05 -62.78
C ASP A 18 12.94 -42.68 -62.13
N GLY A 19 14.00 -42.56 -61.32
CA GLY A 19 14.41 -41.33 -60.62
C GLY A 19 15.60 -40.57 -61.18
N THR A 20 15.72 -40.46 -62.49
CA THR A 20 16.92 -39.88 -63.14
C THR A 20 17.03 -38.37 -62.90
N LEU A 21 15.92 -37.64 -62.98
CA LEU A 21 15.87 -36.19 -62.76
C LEU A 21 15.97 -35.84 -61.28
N THR A 22 15.56 -36.73 -60.38
CA THR A 22 15.59 -36.55 -58.93
C THR A 22 17.02 -36.28 -58.43
N ALA A 23 17.99 -37.06 -58.89
CA ALA A 23 19.41 -36.85 -58.55
C ALA A 23 19.95 -35.51 -59.09
N LEU A 24 19.51 -35.10 -60.29
CA LEU A 24 19.90 -33.82 -60.90
C LEU A 24 19.23 -32.63 -60.22
N ILE A 25 18.00 -32.80 -59.73
CA ILE A 25 17.28 -31.80 -58.93
C ILE A 25 18.02 -31.58 -57.61
N GLY A 26 18.45 -32.64 -56.92
CA GLY A 26 19.22 -32.53 -55.67
C GLY A 26 20.56 -31.78 -55.82
N GLN A 27 21.16 -31.76 -57.01
CA GLN A 27 22.38 -30.97 -57.28
C GLN A 27 22.12 -29.50 -57.60
N MET A 28 20.89 -29.14 -57.93
CA MET A 28 20.51 -27.80 -58.42
C MET A 28 19.55 -27.04 -57.49
N ALA A 29 18.86 -27.76 -56.61
CA ALA A 29 17.96 -27.22 -55.62
C ALA A 29 18.71 -26.93 -54.30
N PRO A 30 18.13 -26.11 -53.41
CA PRO A 30 18.63 -25.93 -52.03
C PRO A 30 18.79 -27.26 -51.28
N GLU A 31 19.68 -27.33 -50.28
CA GLU A 31 19.96 -28.57 -49.51
C GLU A 31 18.73 -29.14 -48.79
N ASP A 32 17.75 -28.31 -48.48
CA ASP A 32 16.49 -28.65 -47.81
C ASP A 32 15.35 -29.03 -48.78
N ALA A 33 15.60 -28.99 -50.10
CA ALA A 33 14.61 -29.35 -51.10
C ALA A 33 14.43 -30.87 -51.22
N VAL A 34 13.18 -31.32 -51.26
CA VAL A 34 12.82 -32.73 -51.37
C VAL A 34 12.48 -33.05 -52.81
N ALA A 35 13.18 -34.02 -53.39
CA ALA A 35 12.90 -34.55 -54.72
C ALA A 35 12.60 -36.05 -54.64
N VAL A 36 11.44 -36.46 -55.14
CA VAL A 36 10.93 -37.84 -55.03
C VAL A 36 10.58 -38.37 -56.41
N PRO A 37 11.05 -39.56 -56.80
CA PRO A 37 10.61 -40.19 -58.04
C PRO A 37 9.30 -40.95 -57.82
N ALA A 38 8.35 -40.80 -58.75
CA ALA A 38 7.06 -41.48 -58.67
C ALA A 38 7.18 -43.00 -58.87
N LEU A 39 8.16 -43.44 -59.68
CA LEU A 39 8.46 -44.85 -59.94
C LEU A 39 9.97 -45.09 -59.87
N ARG A 40 10.37 -46.34 -59.63
CA ARG A 40 11.75 -46.80 -59.74
C ARG A 40 11.80 -48.11 -60.51
N LYS A 41 12.81 -48.26 -61.36
CA LYS A 41 12.94 -49.40 -62.28
C LYS A 41 12.95 -50.77 -61.58
N ASP A 42 13.44 -50.83 -60.34
CA ASP A 42 13.62 -52.07 -59.57
C ASP A 42 12.59 -52.23 -58.43
N GLN A 43 11.46 -51.50 -58.47
CA GLN A 43 10.38 -51.61 -57.48
C GLN A 43 9.02 -51.84 -58.14
N PRO A 44 8.11 -52.63 -57.54
CA PRO A 44 6.73 -52.73 -57.99
C PRO A 44 6.07 -51.35 -58.05
N GLU A 45 5.37 -51.06 -59.15
CA GLU A 45 4.82 -49.72 -59.41
C GLU A 45 3.91 -49.23 -58.28
N GLU A 46 3.05 -50.08 -57.74
CA GLU A 46 2.16 -49.76 -56.62
C GLU A 46 2.94 -49.38 -55.35
N THR A 47 3.96 -50.16 -54.99
CA THR A 47 4.80 -49.89 -53.83
C THR A 47 5.62 -48.62 -54.02
N ALA A 48 6.18 -48.40 -55.21
CA ALA A 48 6.96 -47.21 -55.53
C ALA A 48 6.10 -45.94 -55.48
N ALA A 49 4.90 -45.98 -56.05
CA ALA A 49 3.95 -44.88 -56.03
C ALA A 49 3.45 -44.57 -54.61
N LEU A 50 3.09 -45.60 -53.83
CA LEU A 50 2.68 -45.42 -52.42
C LEU A 50 3.81 -44.87 -51.56
N THR A 51 5.04 -45.34 -51.76
CA THR A 51 6.23 -44.85 -51.05
C THR A 51 6.52 -43.40 -51.44
N ALA A 52 6.37 -43.04 -52.71
CA ALA A 52 6.55 -41.67 -53.17
C ALA A 52 5.51 -40.72 -52.55
N LEU A 53 4.24 -41.13 -52.50
CA LEU A 53 3.17 -40.39 -51.84
C LEU A 53 3.39 -40.27 -50.34
N ALA A 54 3.81 -41.34 -49.66
CA ALA A 54 4.14 -41.31 -48.24
C ALA A 54 5.35 -40.40 -47.94
N HIS A 55 6.36 -40.41 -48.81
CA HIS A 55 7.53 -39.55 -48.66
C HIS A 55 7.19 -38.07 -48.89
N LEU A 56 6.31 -37.77 -49.85
CA LEU A 56 5.78 -36.42 -50.02
C LEU A 56 4.91 -36.00 -48.82
N PHE A 57 4.07 -36.89 -48.32
CA PHE A 57 3.19 -36.66 -47.17
C PHE A 57 3.97 -36.34 -45.89
N THR A 58 4.99 -37.15 -45.57
CA THR A 58 5.90 -36.92 -44.42
C THR A 58 6.73 -35.64 -44.55
N HIS A 59 6.79 -35.04 -45.74
CA HIS A 59 7.42 -33.74 -45.99
C HIS A 59 6.39 -32.62 -46.22
N GLY A 60 5.14 -32.81 -45.78
CA GLY A 60 4.11 -31.76 -45.72
C GLY A 60 3.30 -31.56 -47.01
N VAL A 61 3.39 -32.47 -47.98
CA VAL A 61 2.51 -32.44 -49.16
C VAL A 61 1.19 -33.14 -48.82
N PRO A 62 0.03 -32.46 -48.91
CA PRO A 62 -1.25 -33.10 -48.61
C PRO A 62 -1.54 -34.23 -49.61
N VAL A 63 -1.88 -35.41 -49.09
CA VAL A 63 -2.28 -36.60 -49.86
C VAL A 63 -3.68 -37.01 -49.42
N ASP A 64 -4.58 -37.17 -50.39
CA ASP A 64 -5.94 -37.67 -50.16
C ASP A 64 -5.92 -39.20 -50.00
N TRP A 65 -5.56 -39.66 -48.80
CA TRP A 65 -5.55 -41.08 -48.44
C TRP A 65 -6.93 -41.74 -48.55
N PRO A 66 -8.05 -41.11 -48.15
CA PRO A 66 -9.39 -41.66 -48.37
C PRO A 66 -9.69 -41.95 -49.84
N ALA A 67 -9.35 -41.04 -50.76
CA ALA A 67 -9.54 -41.27 -52.19
C ALA A 67 -8.71 -42.45 -52.71
N LEU A 68 -7.48 -42.61 -52.20
CA LEU A 68 -6.59 -43.72 -52.54
C LEU A 68 -7.07 -45.08 -52.00
N LEU A 69 -7.68 -45.09 -50.81
CA LEU A 69 -8.13 -46.31 -50.14
C LEU A 69 -9.57 -46.72 -50.51
N THR A 70 -10.30 -45.87 -51.22
CA THR A 70 -11.68 -46.14 -51.65
C THR A 70 -11.76 -47.42 -52.50
N GLY A 71 -12.58 -48.38 -52.08
CA GLY A 71 -12.77 -49.66 -52.80
C GLY A 71 -11.79 -50.77 -52.43
N THR A 72 -10.81 -50.53 -51.55
CA THR A 72 -9.80 -51.52 -51.12
C THR A 72 -10.23 -52.38 -49.94
N GLY A 73 -11.25 -51.96 -49.17
CA GLY A 73 -11.70 -52.61 -47.94
C GLY A 73 -10.86 -52.28 -46.69
N ALA A 74 -9.86 -51.39 -46.80
CA ALA A 74 -9.07 -50.91 -45.68
C ALA A 74 -9.93 -50.13 -44.65
N ARG A 75 -9.59 -50.25 -43.36
CA ARG A 75 -10.17 -49.46 -42.27
C ARG A 75 -9.10 -48.55 -41.68
N LEU A 76 -9.43 -47.27 -41.55
CA LEU A 76 -8.62 -46.34 -40.75
C LEU A 76 -8.79 -46.72 -39.27
N THR A 77 -7.69 -46.81 -38.54
CA THR A 77 -7.66 -47.11 -37.10
C THR A 77 -6.82 -46.05 -36.43
N ASP A 78 -7.28 -45.54 -35.28
CA ASP A 78 -6.54 -44.56 -34.51
C ASP A 78 -5.28 -45.20 -33.92
N VAL A 79 -4.17 -44.48 -33.97
CA VAL A 79 -2.92 -44.89 -33.33
C VAL A 79 -2.83 -44.25 -31.94
N PRO A 80 -2.13 -44.87 -30.98
CA PRO A 80 -1.87 -44.25 -29.68
C PRO A 80 -1.22 -42.87 -29.85
N THR A 81 -1.54 -41.94 -28.94
CA THR A 81 -0.85 -40.66 -28.81
C THR A 81 0.61 -40.86 -28.39
N TYR A 82 1.40 -39.78 -28.42
CA TYR A 82 2.82 -39.82 -28.08
C TYR A 82 3.07 -40.51 -26.71
N PRO A 83 4.02 -41.47 -26.62
CA PRO A 83 4.34 -42.15 -25.36
C PRO A 83 5.36 -41.36 -24.53
N PHE A 84 4.88 -40.44 -23.67
CA PHE A 84 5.71 -39.65 -22.76
C PHE A 84 6.58 -40.51 -21.83
N GLN A 85 7.80 -40.06 -21.52
CA GLN A 85 8.78 -40.78 -20.68
C GLN A 85 8.40 -40.87 -19.19
N HIS A 86 7.54 -39.98 -18.68
CA HIS A 86 7.03 -39.94 -17.30
C HIS A 86 8.11 -40.00 -16.19
N GLN A 87 9.13 -39.14 -16.25
CA GLN A 87 10.11 -39.00 -15.16
C GLN A 87 9.52 -38.22 -13.98
N ASN A 88 9.85 -38.60 -12.74
CA ASN A 88 9.29 -37.95 -11.54
C ASN A 88 10.03 -36.65 -11.18
N TYR A 89 9.30 -35.54 -11.18
CA TYR A 89 9.74 -34.22 -10.71
C TYR A 89 8.82 -33.74 -9.57
N TRP A 90 9.25 -33.91 -8.33
CA TRP A 90 8.54 -33.44 -7.13
C TRP A 90 9.52 -32.92 -6.06
N PRO A 91 9.28 -31.73 -5.46
CA PRO A 91 10.15 -31.16 -4.42
C PRO A 91 9.91 -31.83 -3.06
N ALA A 92 10.63 -32.91 -2.80
CA ALA A 92 10.42 -33.74 -1.61
C ALA A 92 10.92 -33.12 -0.27
N ASP A 93 11.78 -32.09 -0.30
CA ASP A 93 12.50 -31.57 0.89
C ASP A 93 12.03 -30.16 1.36
N ALA A 94 10.94 -29.63 0.83
CA ALA A 94 10.51 -28.25 1.07
C ALA A 94 9.79 -28.04 2.42
N TYR A 95 8.99 -29.03 2.84
CA TYR A 95 8.24 -28.96 4.10
C TYR A 95 9.10 -29.16 5.36
N THR A 96 10.35 -29.60 5.21
CA THR A 96 11.32 -29.72 6.30
C THR A 96 12.21 -28.48 6.45
N SER A 97 12.14 -27.52 5.53
CA SER A 97 13.12 -26.43 5.35
C SER A 97 12.53 -25.04 5.64
N GLY A 98 11.95 -24.82 6.82
CA GLY A 98 11.40 -23.53 7.27
C GLY A 98 12.42 -22.46 7.72
N SER A 99 13.70 -22.58 7.38
CA SER A 99 14.72 -21.59 7.74
C SER A 99 15.69 -21.30 6.59
N GLY A 100 15.39 -20.30 5.76
CA GLY A 100 16.42 -19.59 5.00
C GLY A 100 17.37 -18.96 6.01
N GLY A 101 18.55 -19.56 6.19
CA GLY A 101 19.45 -19.21 7.28
C GLY A 101 19.93 -17.77 7.20
N VAL A 102 19.89 -17.07 8.33
CA VAL A 102 20.43 -15.71 8.58
C VAL A 102 21.86 -15.53 8.04
N ARG A 103 22.61 -16.63 7.94
CA ARG A 103 23.97 -16.72 7.38
C ARG A 103 24.06 -16.40 5.88
N ALA A 104 23.01 -16.64 5.10
CA ALA A 104 22.98 -16.29 3.67
C ALA A 104 23.01 -14.77 3.43
N ALA A 105 22.49 -13.99 4.37
CA ALA A 105 22.55 -12.53 4.37
C ALA A 105 23.88 -11.97 4.95
N GLY A 106 24.86 -12.83 5.24
CA GLY A 106 26.12 -12.43 5.88
C GLY A 106 26.00 -12.09 7.37
N LEU A 107 24.87 -12.44 8.00
CA LEU A 107 24.58 -12.16 9.41
C LEU A 107 24.77 -13.41 10.27
N ALA A 108 25.14 -13.24 11.54
CA ALA A 108 25.18 -14.35 12.49
C ALA A 108 23.75 -14.69 12.94
N ALA A 109 23.44 -15.98 13.07
CA ALA A 109 22.20 -16.41 13.72
C ALA A 109 22.31 -16.14 15.22
N ALA A 110 21.28 -15.51 15.79
CA ALA A 110 21.24 -15.24 17.23
C ALA A 110 20.74 -16.44 18.06
N ASP A 111 20.35 -17.54 17.41
CA ASP A 111 19.91 -18.80 18.05
C ASP A 111 18.98 -18.59 19.27
N HIS A 112 18.00 -17.69 19.12
CA HIS A 112 17.07 -17.31 20.19
C HIS A 112 15.62 -17.18 19.66
N PRO A 113 14.58 -17.59 20.43
CA PRO A 113 13.20 -17.56 19.93
C PRO A 113 12.66 -16.17 19.56
N LEU A 114 13.14 -15.10 20.22
CA LEU A 114 12.72 -13.71 19.96
C LEU A 114 13.72 -12.92 19.10
N LEU A 115 14.96 -13.39 18.95
CA LEU A 115 16.03 -12.69 18.23
C LEU A 115 16.61 -13.61 17.17
N ARG A 116 16.56 -13.20 15.90
CA ARG A 116 16.97 -14.04 14.78
C ARG A 116 18.37 -13.76 14.29
N ALA A 117 18.78 -12.49 14.27
CA ALA A 117 20.06 -12.08 13.72
C ALA A 117 20.88 -11.27 14.73
N ALA A 118 22.20 -11.46 14.71
CA ALA A 118 23.16 -10.65 15.43
C ALA A 118 24.18 -10.04 14.44
N VAL A 119 24.50 -8.77 14.65
CA VAL A 119 25.40 -7.99 13.80
C VAL A 119 26.42 -7.28 14.69
N SER A 120 27.68 -7.68 14.59
CA SER A 120 28.79 -6.93 15.18
C SER A 120 29.08 -5.69 14.33
N LEU A 121 29.30 -4.55 14.98
CA LEU A 121 29.63 -3.31 14.29
C LEU A 121 31.10 -3.32 13.87
N ALA A 122 31.41 -2.80 12.69
CA ALA A 122 32.77 -2.89 12.13
C ALA A 122 33.77 -1.89 12.75
N ASP A 123 33.26 -0.84 13.40
CA ASP A 123 34.02 0.28 13.95
C ASP A 123 34.06 0.29 15.48
N SER A 124 33.42 -0.70 16.12
CA SER A 124 33.20 -0.76 17.57
C SER A 124 33.05 -2.20 18.05
N ASP A 125 33.19 -2.44 19.35
CA ASP A 125 32.92 -3.75 19.97
C ASP A 125 31.41 -3.91 20.27
N GLY A 126 30.57 -3.02 19.76
CA GLY A 126 29.12 -3.05 19.92
C GLY A 126 28.44 -4.10 19.02
N VAL A 127 27.27 -4.56 19.46
CA VAL A 127 26.44 -5.51 18.71
C VAL A 127 25.01 -5.01 18.60
N VAL A 128 24.36 -5.34 17.48
CA VAL A 128 22.93 -5.14 17.27
C VAL A 128 22.28 -6.49 17.01
N LEU A 129 21.33 -6.88 17.86
CA LEU A 129 20.50 -8.05 17.65
C LEU A 129 19.13 -7.62 17.14
N SER A 130 18.55 -8.39 16.21
CA SER A 130 17.29 -8.06 15.56
C SER A 130 16.31 -9.22 15.62
N GLY A 131 15.04 -8.89 15.83
CA GLY A 131 13.93 -9.82 15.97
C GLY A 131 12.64 -9.30 15.34
N ARG A 132 11.65 -10.17 15.23
CA ARG A 132 10.31 -9.84 14.76
C ARG A 132 9.30 -10.57 15.63
N LEU A 133 8.40 -9.84 16.27
CA LEU A 133 7.33 -10.40 17.09
C LEU A 133 5.98 -10.26 16.38
N SER A 134 5.21 -11.33 16.35
CA SER A 134 3.81 -11.30 15.92
C SER A 134 3.02 -12.40 16.61
N LEU A 135 1.71 -12.24 16.73
CA LEU A 135 0.84 -13.28 17.29
C LEU A 135 0.84 -14.57 16.45
N ALA A 136 1.13 -14.48 15.14
CA ALA A 136 1.22 -15.65 14.27
C ALA A 136 2.49 -16.49 14.53
N THR A 137 3.59 -15.86 14.97
CA THR A 137 4.88 -16.54 15.19
C THR A 137 5.18 -16.79 16.68
N HIS A 138 4.58 -15.99 17.56
CA HIS A 138 4.67 -16.11 19.01
C HIS A 138 3.25 -16.05 19.61
N PRO A 139 2.41 -17.08 19.40
CA PRO A 139 1.00 -17.07 19.85
C PRO A 139 0.84 -16.83 21.34
N TRP A 140 1.83 -17.26 22.14
CA TRP A 140 1.83 -17.08 23.58
C TRP A 140 1.80 -15.61 24.04
N LEU A 141 2.21 -14.66 23.20
CA LEU A 141 2.11 -13.23 23.56
C LEU A 141 0.65 -12.81 23.74
N ALA A 142 -0.30 -13.45 23.06
CA ALA A 142 -1.73 -13.16 23.19
C ALA A 142 -2.26 -13.44 24.61
N ASP A 143 -1.55 -14.25 25.40
CA ASP A 143 -1.92 -14.57 26.79
C ASP A 143 -1.49 -13.46 27.79
N HIS A 144 -0.91 -12.34 27.34
CA HIS A 144 -0.54 -11.23 28.22
C HIS A 144 -1.21 -9.93 27.78
N VAL A 145 -2.37 -9.64 28.36
CA VAL A 145 -3.26 -8.55 27.98
C VAL A 145 -3.41 -7.53 29.10
N VAL A 146 -3.17 -6.25 28.78
CA VAL A 146 -3.29 -5.12 29.71
C VAL A 146 -4.30 -4.14 29.14
N PHE A 147 -5.38 -3.86 29.89
CA PHE A 147 -6.51 -3.01 29.46
C PHE A 147 -7.04 -3.35 28.05
N GLY A 148 -7.18 -4.64 27.76
CA GLY A 148 -7.71 -5.15 26.48
C GLY A 148 -6.73 -5.12 25.31
N ARG A 149 -5.43 -4.86 25.54
CA ARG A 149 -4.40 -4.87 24.50
C ARG A 149 -3.31 -5.88 24.80
N VAL A 150 -2.79 -6.56 23.77
CA VAL A 150 -1.63 -7.44 23.90
C VAL A 150 -0.36 -6.62 24.14
N VAL A 151 0.28 -6.80 25.29
CA VAL A 151 1.49 -6.08 25.67
C VAL A 151 2.63 -7.07 25.89
N VAL A 152 3.81 -6.79 25.34
CA VAL A 152 5.01 -7.58 25.60
C VAL A 152 5.37 -7.46 27.09
N PRO A 153 5.47 -8.57 27.84
CA PRO A 153 5.71 -8.51 29.28
C PRO A 153 7.10 -7.95 29.61
N GLY A 154 7.22 -7.30 30.76
CA GLY A 154 8.50 -6.75 31.24
C GLY A 154 9.63 -7.79 31.29
N THR A 155 9.28 -9.03 31.59
CA THR A 155 10.19 -10.19 31.63
C THR A 155 10.77 -10.57 30.27
N ALA A 156 10.08 -10.27 29.17
CA ALA A 156 10.61 -10.50 27.83
C ALA A 156 11.74 -9.50 27.50
N PHE A 157 11.69 -8.26 28.03
CA PHE A 157 12.81 -7.33 27.88
C PHE A 157 14.06 -7.80 28.63
N VAL A 158 13.90 -8.39 29.83
CA VAL A 158 15.01 -8.99 30.57
C VAL A 158 15.64 -10.11 29.75
N GLU A 159 14.84 -11.02 29.21
CA GLU A 159 15.32 -12.13 28.36
C GLU A 159 16.08 -11.62 27.11
N LEU A 160 15.53 -10.62 26.40
CA LEU A 160 16.17 -10.01 25.23
C LEU A 160 17.53 -9.40 25.58
N VAL A 161 17.62 -8.72 26.72
CA VAL A 161 18.81 -8.01 27.17
C VAL A 161 19.88 -8.98 27.68
N VAL A 162 19.51 -10.01 28.44
CA VAL A 162 20.43 -11.07 28.90
C VAL A 162 21.04 -11.78 27.70
N ARG A 163 20.22 -12.21 26.72
CA ARG A 163 20.73 -12.84 25.49
C ARG A 163 21.67 -11.92 24.71
N ALA A 164 21.38 -10.62 24.65
CA ALA A 164 22.26 -9.64 24.00
C ALA A 164 23.58 -9.44 24.77
N GLY A 165 23.55 -9.50 26.10
CA GLY A 165 24.73 -9.47 26.95
C GLY A 165 25.62 -10.70 26.78
N ASP A 166 25.02 -11.89 26.67
CA ASP A 166 25.76 -13.14 26.40
C ASP A 166 26.54 -13.09 25.08
N GLU A 167 26.02 -12.39 24.05
CA GLU A 167 26.69 -12.21 22.76
C GLU A 167 28.02 -11.44 22.87
N VAL A 168 28.14 -10.58 23.89
CA VAL A 168 29.35 -9.77 24.15
C VAL A 168 30.13 -10.23 25.38
N GLY A 169 29.67 -11.30 26.07
CA GLY A 169 30.30 -11.83 27.28
C GLY A 169 30.00 -11.02 28.56
N PHE A 170 28.88 -10.31 28.62
CA PHE A 170 28.42 -9.54 29.79
C PHE A 170 27.10 -10.14 30.30
N GLY A 171 27.20 -11.22 31.09
CA GLY A 171 26.05 -12.03 31.52
C GLY A 171 25.25 -11.48 32.71
N THR A 172 25.58 -10.30 33.23
CA THR A 172 24.88 -9.67 34.35
C THR A 172 24.24 -8.35 33.94
N LEU A 173 22.97 -8.17 34.28
CA LEU A 173 22.21 -6.96 34.07
C LEU A 173 22.18 -6.15 35.37
N ASP A 174 22.98 -5.08 35.45
CA ASP A 174 23.08 -4.23 36.63
C ASP A 174 21.79 -3.46 36.89
N ASP A 175 21.22 -2.86 35.83
CA ASP A 175 19.94 -2.16 35.85
C ASP A 175 19.25 -2.27 34.47
N LEU A 176 17.92 -2.35 34.46
CA LEU A 176 17.09 -2.21 33.26
C LEU A 176 15.82 -1.44 33.61
N THR A 177 15.62 -0.30 32.95
CA THR A 177 14.40 0.49 33.04
C THR A 177 13.55 0.33 31.78
N VAL A 178 12.29 -0.09 31.94
CA VAL A 178 11.28 -0.14 30.88
C VAL A 178 10.60 1.23 30.81
N SER A 179 10.92 1.98 29.76
CA SER A 179 10.51 3.37 29.57
C SER A 179 9.12 3.51 28.93
N ALA A 180 8.74 2.54 28.09
CA ALA A 180 7.46 2.53 27.39
C ALA A 180 6.97 1.09 27.14
N PRO A 181 5.69 0.77 27.43
CA PRO A 181 5.11 -0.52 27.06
C PRO A 181 5.19 -0.77 25.55
N LEU A 182 5.42 -2.02 25.15
CA LEU A 182 5.40 -2.43 23.75
C LEU A 182 4.12 -3.21 23.46
N VAL A 183 3.22 -2.62 22.67
CA VAL A 183 1.96 -3.26 22.24
C VAL A 183 2.23 -4.06 20.96
N VAL A 184 1.75 -5.30 20.90
CA VAL A 184 1.77 -6.12 19.68
C VAL A 184 0.43 -5.93 18.96
N PRO A 185 0.42 -5.39 17.72
CA PRO A 185 -0.83 -5.15 17.01
C PRO A 185 -1.48 -6.45 16.52
N ASP A 186 -2.80 -6.46 16.46
CA ASP A 186 -3.56 -7.57 15.89
C ASP A 186 -3.31 -7.69 14.38
N GLY A 187 -2.98 -8.89 13.91
CA GLY A 187 -2.79 -9.18 12.48
C GLY A 187 -1.51 -8.64 11.84
N SER A 188 -0.66 -7.92 12.59
CA SER A 188 0.63 -7.43 12.09
C SER A 188 1.79 -7.83 13.02
N ALA A 189 2.98 -7.29 12.76
CA ALA A 189 4.19 -7.63 13.50
C ALA A 189 4.94 -6.36 13.92
N VAL A 190 5.82 -6.49 14.91
CA VAL A 190 6.77 -5.46 15.31
C VAL A 190 8.19 -5.94 15.09
N GLN A 191 9.03 -5.09 14.53
CA GLN A 191 10.47 -5.29 14.46
C GLN A 191 11.08 -4.84 15.78
N ILE A 192 12.04 -5.60 16.31
CA ILE A 192 12.77 -5.28 17.53
C ILE A 192 14.26 -5.22 17.22
N GLN A 193 14.93 -4.23 17.80
CA GLN A 193 16.39 -4.13 17.83
C GLN A 193 16.88 -3.98 19.26
N VAL A 194 17.85 -4.81 19.64
CA VAL A 194 18.60 -4.68 20.90
C VAL A 194 20.01 -4.24 20.55
N ARG A 195 20.41 -3.07 21.01
CA ARG A 195 21.73 -2.50 20.78
C ARG A 195 22.53 -2.56 22.07
N VAL A 196 23.73 -3.14 22.00
CA VAL A 196 24.71 -3.10 23.08
C VAL A 196 25.88 -2.21 22.63
N ALA A 197 26.17 -1.19 23.42
CA ALA A 197 27.24 -0.23 23.16
C ALA A 197 28.62 -0.80 23.54
N ASP A 198 29.66 0.01 23.28
CA ASP A 198 31.02 -0.25 23.72
C ASP A 198 31.14 -0.26 25.25
N THR A 199 32.22 -0.86 25.72
CA THR A 199 32.56 -0.87 27.15
C THR A 199 32.98 0.52 27.61
N ASP A 200 32.35 1.03 28.66
CA ASP A 200 32.70 2.29 29.31
C ASP A 200 34.00 2.17 30.12
N ASP A 201 34.53 3.30 30.60
CA ASP A 201 35.75 3.35 31.43
C ASP A 201 35.63 2.56 32.76
N ALA A 202 34.40 2.22 33.15
CA ALA A 202 34.09 1.45 34.36
C ALA A 202 33.91 -0.06 34.08
N GLY A 203 34.15 -0.52 32.84
CA GLY A 203 34.02 -1.93 32.48
C GLY A 203 32.56 -2.39 32.32
N ARG A 204 31.63 -1.51 31.96
CA ARG A 204 30.20 -1.80 31.77
C ARG A 204 29.73 -1.44 30.37
N ARG A 205 28.61 -1.99 29.92
CA ARG A 205 28.05 -1.72 28.59
C ARG A 205 26.60 -1.24 28.68
N VAL A 206 26.28 -0.16 27.96
CA VAL A 206 24.90 0.30 27.85
C VAL A 206 24.14 -0.57 26.86
N VAL A 207 22.93 -0.99 27.21
CA VAL A 207 22.03 -1.74 26.35
C VAL A 207 20.71 -1.00 26.18
N THR A 208 20.19 -0.95 24.95
CA THR A 208 18.91 -0.31 24.64
C THR A 208 18.06 -1.20 23.73
N VAL A 209 16.76 -1.24 24.00
CA VAL A 209 15.77 -2.00 23.22
C VAL A 209 14.86 -1.02 22.49
N TYR A 210 14.81 -1.17 21.18
CA TYR A 210 13.96 -0.40 20.29
C TYR A 210 12.96 -1.31 19.59
N ALA A 211 11.79 -0.76 19.28
CA ALA A 211 10.82 -1.41 18.42
C ALA A 211 10.20 -0.42 17.42
N ARG A 212 9.67 -0.97 16.33
CA ARG A 212 8.82 -0.26 15.38
C ARG A 212 7.84 -1.22 14.71
N PRO A 213 6.71 -0.74 14.19
CA PRO A 213 5.82 -1.57 13.38
C PRO A 213 6.55 -2.15 12.17
N ASP A 214 6.31 -3.43 11.85
CA ASP A 214 6.95 -4.13 10.73
C ASP A 214 6.47 -3.61 9.36
N ASP A 215 5.27 -3.01 9.34
CA ASP A 215 4.71 -2.32 8.20
C ASP A 215 5.25 -0.89 8.00
N ALA A 216 5.98 -0.35 8.98
CA ALA A 216 6.49 1.01 8.92
C ALA A 216 7.50 1.19 7.77
N ALA A 217 7.53 2.38 7.19
CA ALA A 217 8.51 2.75 6.18
C ALA A 217 9.95 2.55 6.72
N GLY A 218 10.91 2.17 5.86
CA GLY A 218 12.28 1.84 6.30
C GLY A 218 13.02 2.93 7.10
N ASP A 219 12.57 4.17 6.99
CA ASP A 219 13.04 5.39 7.66
C ASP A 219 12.14 5.86 8.83
N ALA A 220 11.12 5.09 9.21
CA ALA A 220 10.32 5.37 10.40
C ALA A 220 11.20 5.36 11.66
N PRO A 221 10.99 6.32 12.59
CA PRO A 221 11.76 6.39 13.82
C PRO A 221 11.52 5.14 14.66
N TRP A 222 12.60 4.68 15.31
CA TRP A 222 12.54 3.62 16.29
C TRP A 222 12.12 4.19 17.65
N THR A 223 11.18 3.53 18.32
CA THR A 223 10.79 3.90 19.68
C THR A 223 11.63 3.12 20.68
N GLN A 224 12.25 3.80 21.64
CA GLN A 224 12.99 3.14 22.72
C GLN A 224 12.00 2.65 23.77
N HIS A 225 12.01 1.35 24.04
CA HIS A 225 11.13 0.72 25.03
C HIS A 225 11.84 0.41 26.34
N ALA A 226 13.14 0.09 26.29
CA ALA A 226 13.92 -0.18 27.49
C ALA A 226 15.38 0.28 27.33
N SER A 227 16.02 0.58 28.46
CA SER A 227 17.45 0.91 28.54
C SER A 227 18.04 0.40 29.84
N GLY A 228 19.28 -0.11 29.78
CA GLY A 228 19.94 -0.71 30.93
C GLY A 228 21.46 -0.71 30.81
N VAL A 229 22.10 -1.36 31.80
CA VAL A 229 23.55 -1.47 31.92
C VAL A 229 23.93 -2.93 32.21
N LEU A 230 24.91 -3.44 31.47
CA LEU A 230 25.43 -4.80 31.57
C LEU A 230 26.84 -4.80 32.18
N SER A 231 27.15 -5.83 32.98
CA SER A 231 28.45 -6.09 33.61
C SER A 231 28.82 -7.59 33.51
N ASP A 232 30.07 -7.92 33.86
CA ASP A 232 30.62 -9.29 33.85
C ASP A 232 30.71 -9.90 35.28
N GLU A 233 30.24 -9.20 36.31
CA GLU A 233 30.30 -9.72 37.70
C GLU A 233 28.99 -10.44 38.09
N PRO A 234 28.94 -11.79 38.13
CA PRO A 234 27.72 -12.52 38.43
C PRO A 234 27.28 -12.35 39.88
N VAL A 235 26.02 -11.97 40.08
CA VAL A 235 25.38 -11.95 41.39
C VAL A 235 24.79 -13.33 41.71
N ARG A 236 25.30 -13.98 42.76
CA ARG A 236 24.82 -15.32 43.15
C ARG A 236 23.60 -15.25 44.08
N PRO A 237 22.63 -16.17 43.96
CA PRO A 237 21.52 -16.27 44.90
C PRO A 237 21.96 -16.71 46.29
N GLU A 238 21.51 -15.98 47.29
CA GLU A 238 21.69 -16.25 48.71
C GLU A 238 20.50 -17.06 49.25
N TRP A 239 20.21 -18.19 48.59
CA TRP A 239 19.13 -19.10 48.98
C TRP A 239 19.65 -20.53 49.13
N SER A 240 20.10 -20.87 50.35
CA SER A 240 20.81 -22.12 50.63
C SER A 240 19.91 -23.31 51.00
N ASP A 241 18.62 -23.09 51.28
CA ASP A 241 17.64 -24.12 51.69
C ASP A 241 16.56 -24.40 50.63
N ALA A 242 16.75 -23.99 49.38
CA ALA A 242 15.78 -24.13 48.28
C ALA A 242 15.34 -25.57 47.95
N ALA A 243 16.13 -26.58 48.36
CA ALA A 243 15.79 -27.99 48.20
C ALA A 243 14.64 -28.45 49.12
N GLN A 244 14.40 -27.74 50.23
CA GLN A 244 13.35 -28.06 51.18
C GLN A 244 12.03 -27.37 50.77
N TRP A 245 11.03 -28.16 50.37
CA TRP A 245 9.75 -27.63 49.90
C TRP A 245 8.53 -28.38 50.46
N PRO A 246 7.48 -27.67 50.92
CA PRO A 246 7.43 -26.22 51.12
C PRO A 246 8.41 -25.76 52.24
N PRO A 247 8.80 -24.47 52.27
CA PRO A 247 9.75 -23.97 53.27
C PRO A 247 9.25 -24.19 54.70
N VAL A 248 10.14 -24.60 55.61
CA VAL A 248 9.76 -24.86 57.01
C VAL A 248 9.24 -23.58 57.69
N GLY A 249 8.12 -23.71 58.38
CA GLY A 249 7.48 -22.61 59.10
C GLY A 249 6.74 -21.62 58.19
N SER A 250 6.49 -21.98 56.93
CA SER A 250 5.65 -21.20 56.02
C SER A 250 4.19 -21.67 56.06
N GLU A 251 3.26 -20.75 55.86
CA GLU A 251 1.83 -21.00 55.74
C GLU A 251 1.39 -20.86 54.28
N ARG A 252 0.50 -21.73 53.81
CA ARG A 252 -0.01 -21.65 52.43
C ARG A 252 -1.00 -20.49 52.30
N VAL A 253 -0.89 -19.75 51.19
CA VAL A 253 -1.80 -18.66 50.82
C VAL A 253 -2.82 -19.19 49.81
N GLU A 254 -4.09 -18.83 49.99
CA GLU A 254 -5.17 -19.17 49.05
C GLU A 254 -5.07 -18.29 47.80
N THR A 255 -5.18 -18.89 46.61
CA THR A 255 -4.99 -18.21 45.31
C THR A 255 -6.14 -18.44 44.33
N GLY A 256 -7.30 -18.94 44.80
CA GLY A 256 -8.40 -19.39 43.95
C GLY A 256 -8.95 -18.33 42.99
N ASP A 257 -9.12 -17.11 43.49
CA ASP A 257 -9.75 -16.01 42.76
C ASP A 257 -8.72 -15.03 42.15
N LEU A 258 -7.41 -15.33 42.27
CA LEU A 258 -6.32 -14.40 41.93
C LEU A 258 -6.39 -13.86 40.50
N TYR A 259 -6.59 -14.73 39.50
CA TYR A 259 -6.60 -14.31 38.10
C TYR A 259 -7.90 -13.61 37.70
N GLU A 260 -9.00 -13.89 38.40
CA GLU A 260 -10.26 -13.14 38.24
C GLU A 260 -10.07 -11.71 38.78
N ASP A 261 -9.50 -11.58 39.98
CA ASP A 261 -9.21 -10.27 40.58
C ASP A 261 -8.20 -9.44 39.74
N LEU A 262 -7.20 -10.10 39.13
CA LEU A 262 -6.26 -9.45 38.22
C LEU A 262 -6.94 -8.99 36.92
N ALA A 263 -7.85 -9.81 36.35
CA ALA A 263 -8.61 -9.45 35.16
C ALA A 263 -9.53 -8.25 35.43
N ASP A 264 -10.19 -8.21 36.59
CA ASP A 264 -11.01 -7.07 37.03
C ASP A 264 -10.19 -5.78 37.21
N ALA A 265 -8.92 -5.90 37.60
CA ALA A 265 -7.97 -4.80 37.64
C ALA A 265 -7.42 -4.39 36.25
N GLY A 266 -7.79 -5.09 35.18
CA GLY A 266 -7.35 -4.82 33.80
C GLY A 266 -6.12 -5.62 33.34
N LEU A 267 -5.68 -6.62 34.11
CA LEU A 267 -4.58 -7.52 33.77
C LEU A 267 -5.14 -8.92 33.45
N THR A 268 -5.35 -9.21 32.17
CA THR A 268 -5.86 -10.51 31.72
C THR A 268 -4.71 -11.41 31.29
N TYR A 269 -4.53 -12.50 32.01
CA TYR A 269 -3.51 -13.51 31.74
C TYR A 269 -4.16 -14.77 31.16
N GLY A 270 -3.66 -15.26 30.03
CA GLY A 270 -4.05 -16.53 29.42
C GLY A 270 -3.28 -17.72 30.02
N PRO A 271 -3.58 -18.95 29.57
CA PRO A 271 -3.11 -20.19 30.20
C PRO A 271 -1.60 -20.30 30.39
N LEU A 272 -0.80 -19.73 29.49
CA LEU A 272 0.66 -19.80 29.62
C LEU A 272 1.21 -18.96 30.79
N PHE A 273 0.60 -17.82 31.07
CA PHE A 273 1.01 -16.93 32.16
C PHE A 273 0.39 -17.33 33.50
N GLN A 274 -0.60 -18.23 33.50
CA GLN A 274 -1.21 -18.75 34.73
C GLN A 274 -0.39 -19.92 35.35
N GLY A 275 0.93 -19.78 35.38
CA GLY A 275 1.86 -20.84 35.81
C GLY A 275 1.95 -21.07 37.32
N LEU A 276 1.37 -20.20 38.14
CA LEU A 276 1.46 -20.24 39.61
C LEU A 276 0.71 -21.46 40.20
N ARG A 277 1.44 -22.37 40.83
CA ARG A 277 0.91 -23.63 41.42
C ARG A 277 0.63 -23.55 42.91
N GLY A 278 1.41 -22.72 43.61
CA GLY A 278 1.25 -22.53 45.04
C GLY A 278 2.04 -21.34 45.55
N VAL A 279 1.50 -20.71 46.60
CA VAL A 279 2.13 -19.59 47.29
C VAL A 279 2.18 -19.91 48.78
N TRP A 280 3.33 -19.64 49.41
CA TRP A 280 3.53 -19.78 50.84
C TRP A 280 4.14 -18.51 51.42
N ARG A 281 3.84 -18.19 52.67
CA ARG A 281 4.33 -17.01 53.36
C ARG A 281 5.04 -17.38 54.65
N ARG A 282 6.19 -16.76 54.90
CA ARG A 282 6.92 -16.83 56.18
C ARG A 282 7.40 -15.44 56.57
N GLY A 283 6.66 -14.78 57.46
CA GLY A 283 6.92 -13.38 57.81
C GLY A 283 6.74 -12.47 56.58
N ASP A 284 7.82 -11.79 56.18
CA ASP A 284 7.88 -10.91 55.01
C ASP A 284 8.43 -11.60 53.74
N GLU A 285 8.71 -12.90 53.83
CA GLU A 285 9.10 -13.72 52.69
C GLU A 285 7.88 -14.38 52.04
N VAL A 286 7.80 -14.28 50.73
CA VAL A 286 6.81 -14.96 49.89
C VAL A 286 7.52 -16.00 49.05
N PHE A 287 6.99 -17.21 49.01
CA PHE A 287 7.53 -18.32 48.24
C PHE A 287 6.50 -18.75 47.21
N ALA A 288 6.94 -18.98 45.97
CA ALA A 288 6.07 -19.39 44.89
C ALA A 288 6.60 -20.65 44.21
N GLU A 289 5.71 -21.57 43.87
CA GLU A 289 5.98 -22.67 42.94
C GLU A 289 5.31 -22.36 41.61
N VAL A 290 6.09 -22.32 40.54
CA VAL A 290 5.63 -21.90 39.21
C VAL A 290 6.05 -22.95 38.20
N THR A 291 5.16 -23.31 37.28
CA THR A 291 5.44 -24.31 36.25
C THR A 291 4.74 -23.94 34.95
N LEU A 292 5.48 -23.98 33.85
CA LEU A 292 4.91 -23.84 32.51
C LEU A 292 3.92 -24.98 32.22
N PRO A 293 2.87 -24.74 31.42
CA PRO A 293 2.01 -25.81 30.93
C PRO A 293 2.79 -26.94 30.22
N PRO A 294 2.33 -28.21 30.33
CA PRO A 294 2.93 -29.31 29.58
C PRO A 294 2.87 -29.05 28.07
N GLY A 295 3.97 -29.31 27.35
CA GLY A 295 4.04 -29.10 25.90
C GLY A 295 4.45 -27.69 25.46
N THR A 296 4.72 -26.77 26.41
CA THR A 296 5.36 -25.48 26.10
C THR A 296 6.80 -25.70 25.68
N ASP A 297 7.18 -25.13 24.54
CA ASP A 297 8.56 -25.08 24.09
C ASP A 297 9.33 -24.01 24.90
N ALA A 298 10.24 -24.46 25.75
CA ALA A 298 11.13 -23.60 26.53
C ALA A 298 12.56 -23.58 25.97
N ASP A 299 12.82 -24.29 24.87
CA ASP A 299 14.15 -24.42 24.30
C ASP A 299 14.60 -23.08 23.70
N GLY A 300 15.88 -22.74 23.90
CA GLY A 300 16.49 -21.50 23.40
C GLY A 300 16.26 -20.25 24.25
N PHE A 301 15.39 -20.30 25.27
CA PHE A 301 15.28 -19.24 26.28
C PHE A 301 16.28 -19.45 27.42
N GLY A 302 16.88 -18.36 27.90
CA GLY A 302 17.57 -18.31 29.18
C GLY A 302 16.61 -18.63 30.31
N LEU A 303 15.55 -17.83 30.45
CA LEU A 303 14.40 -18.13 31.30
C LEU A 303 13.12 -17.71 30.58
N HIS A 304 12.18 -18.64 30.37
CA HIS A 304 10.97 -18.33 29.61
C HIS A 304 10.21 -17.13 30.24
N PRO A 305 9.87 -16.07 29.47
CA PRO A 305 9.27 -14.85 30.03
C PRO A 305 7.99 -15.07 30.84
N ALA A 306 7.10 -15.95 30.38
CA ALA A 306 5.89 -16.32 31.12
C ALA A 306 6.17 -17.04 32.45
N LEU A 307 7.27 -17.82 32.53
CA LEU A 307 7.65 -18.51 33.76
C LEU A 307 8.16 -17.50 34.81
N LEU A 308 8.99 -16.54 34.38
CA LEU A 308 9.44 -15.46 35.26
C LEU A 308 8.27 -14.56 35.68
N ASP A 309 7.38 -14.20 34.75
CA ASP A 309 6.26 -13.30 35.02
C ASP A 309 5.29 -13.88 36.05
N ALA A 310 4.96 -15.16 35.93
CA ALA A 310 4.10 -15.87 36.87
C ALA A 310 4.65 -15.92 38.31
N THR A 311 5.97 -15.75 38.52
CA THR A 311 6.52 -15.61 39.88
C THR A 311 6.10 -14.29 40.55
N LEU A 312 5.87 -13.24 39.75
CA LEU A 312 5.50 -11.92 40.23
C LEU A 312 4.04 -11.86 40.69
N HIS A 313 3.19 -12.75 40.15
CA HIS A 313 1.79 -12.86 40.56
C HIS A 313 1.65 -13.29 42.03
N ALA A 314 2.66 -13.94 42.61
CA ALA A 314 2.70 -14.26 44.03
C ALA A 314 2.72 -13.02 44.93
N VAL A 315 3.25 -11.89 44.45
CA VAL A 315 3.20 -10.61 45.19
C VAL A 315 1.76 -10.09 45.26
N ALA A 316 1.02 -10.15 44.15
CA ALA A 316 -0.39 -9.78 44.10
C ALA A 316 -1.23 -10.70 45.02
N ALA A 317 -0.93 -12.00 45.04
CA ALA A 317 -1.61 -12.97 45.90
C ALA A 317 -1.49 -12.69 47.41
N VAL A 318 -0.39 -12.05 47.86
CA VAL A 318 -0.14 -11.76 49.29
C VAL A 318 -0.49 -10.32 49.66
N GLY A 319 -0.43 -9.38 48.71
CA GLY A 319 -0.66 -7.95 48.89
C GLY A 319 -2.08 -7.45 48.59
N GLY A 320 -2.92 -8.27 47.95
CA GLY A 320 -4.24 -7.90 47.43
C GLY A 320 -4.16 -7.20 46.07
N THR A 321 -5.28 -7.15 45.34
CA THR A 321 -5.39 -6.46 44.04
C THR A 321 -5.65 -4.96 44.25
N GLY A 322 -4.59 -4.16 44.05
CA GLY A 322 -4.66 -2.71 43.99
C GLY A 322 -4.79 -2.21 42.53
N GLU A 323 -4.26 -1.03 42.25
CA GLU A 323 -4.09 -0.57 40.86
C GLU A 323 -3.21 -1.56 40.07
N PRO A 324 -3.48 -1.80 38.77
CA PRO A 324 -2.70 -2.73 37.96
C PRO A 324 -1.26 -2.24 37.84
N THR A 325 -0.31 -3.06 38.30
CA THR A 325 1.11 -2.74 38.30
C THR A 325 1.87 -3.60 37.31
N LEU A 326 2.86 -3.01 36.64
CA LEU A 326 3.76 -3.70 35.73
C LEU A 326 5.22 -3.54 36.18
N PRO A 327 6.11 -4.50 35.86
CA PRO A 327 7.54 -4.35 36.03
C PRO A 327 8.07 -3.09 35.34
N PHE A 328 8.71 -2.21 36.09
CA PHE A 328 9.25 -0.94 35.58
C PHE A 328 10.77 -0.90 35.59
N ALA A 329 11.41 -1.34 36.68
CA ALA A 329 12.87 -1.36 36.79
C ALA A 329 13.37 -2.65 37.43
N TRP A 330 14.48 -3.18 36.90
CA TRP A 330 15.13 -4.41 37.33
C TRP A 330 16.57 -4.13 37.71
N GLU A 331 16.98 -4.48 38.93
CA GLU A 331 18.34 -4.30 39.44
C GLU A 331 19.00 -5.67 39.65
N GLY A 332 20.24 -5.81 39.18
CA GLY A 332 21.12 -6.94 39.43
C GLY A 332 20.49 -8.29 39.08
N VAL A 333 20.14 -8.47 37.79
CA VAL A 333 19.66 -9.74 37.24
C VAL A 333 20.84 -10.58 36.77
N SER A 334 20.92 -11.82 37.25
CA SER A 334 21.94 -12.80 36.84
C SER A 334 21.30 -14.16 36.66
N LEU A 335 21.53 -14.78 35.48
CA LEU A 335 21.06 -16.11 35.13
C LEU A 335 22.21 -17.12 35.32
N GLN A 336 21.94 -18.26 35.96
CA GLN A 336 22.93 -19.31 36.22
C GLN A 336 22.61 -20.65 35.53
N ALA A 337 21.34 -20.90 35.23
CA ALA A 337 20.90 -22.09 34.50
C ALA A 337 19.72 -21.75 33.58
N SER A 338 19.64 -22.41 32.42
CA SER A 338 18.60 -22.22 31.42
C SER A 338 17.75 -23.48 31.20
N GLY A 339 16.64 -23.35 30.47
CA GLY A 339 15.78 -24.48 30.09
C GLY A 339 14.90 -25.04 31.22
N SER A 340 14.74 -24.31 32.33
CA SER A 340 13.85 -24.73 33.42
C SER A 340 12.38 -24.54 33.02
N THR A 341 11.58 -25.60 33.12
CA THR A 341 10.12 -25.55 32.90
C THR A 341 9.30 -25.42 34.18
N GLY A 342 9.94 -25.63 35.34
CA GLY A 342 9.37 -25.42 36.66
C GLY A 342 10.41 -24.85 37.61
N ILE A 343 10.02 -23.80 38.35
CA ILE A 343 10.88 -23.08 39.28
C ILE A 343 10.18 -22.87 40.62
N ARG A 344 11.00 -22.72 41.66
CA ARG A 344 10.62 -22.19 42.96
C ARG A 344 11.22 -20.80 43.09
N ALA A 345 10.43 -19.86 43.59
CA ALA A 345 10.84 -18.49 43.81
C ALA A 345 10.76 -18.15 45.30
N ARG A 346 11.73 -17.37 45.78
CA ARG A 346 11.69 -16.68 47.07
C ARG A 346 11.72 -15.18 46.81
N LEU A 347 10.67 -14.49 47.23
CA LEU A 347 10.48 -13.06 47.08
C LEU A 347 10.59 -12.39 48.46
N VAL A 348 11.46 -11.40 48.58
CA VAL A 348 11.69 -10.67 49.83
C VAL A 348 11.57 -9.18 49.57
N ARG A 349 10.67 -8.51 50.30
CA ARG A 349 10.54 -7.05 50.22
C ARG A 349 11.75 -6.39 50.90
N ARG A 350 12.35 -5.38 50.25
CA ARG A 350 13.50 -4.67 50.83
C ARG A 350 13.06 -3.46 51.65
N ASP A 351 13.63 -3.31 52.85
CA ASP A 351 13.33 -2.17 53.72
C ASP A 351 13.73 -0.83 53.08
N GLY A 352 12.79 0.11 53.01
CA GLY A 352 13.02 1.50 52.59
C GLY A 352 13.03 1.78 51.07
N ARG A 353 12.83 0.77 50.22
CA ARG A 353 12.56 0.93 48.78
C ARG A 353 11.31 0.12 48.42
N ASP A 354 10.47 0.62 47.53
CA ASP A 354 9.32 -0.15 47.01
C ASP A 354 9.80 -1.16 45.95
N ALA A 355 10.67 -2.09 46.40
CA ALA A 355 11.37 -3.06 45.56
C ALA A 355 11.35 -4.45 46.18
N VAL A 356 11.26 -5.47 45.34
CA VAL A 356 11.23 -6.89 45.72
C VAL A 356 12.46 -7.60 45.18
N ALA A 357 13.22 -8.29 46.03
CA ALA A 357 14.28 -9.19 45.59
C ALA A 357 13.68 -10.56 45.26
N VAL A 358 14.14 -11.20 44.18
CA VAL A 358 13.64 -12.50 43.71
C VAL A 358 14.81 -13.47 43.53
N ASP A 359 14.85 -14.54 44.31
CA ASP A 359 15.76 -15.67 44.13
C ASP A 359 15.01 -16.84 43.49
N LEU A 360 15.53 -17.39 42.39
CA LEU A 360 14.92 -18.51 41.66
C LEU A 360 15.78 -19.77 41.75
N ALA A 361 15.12 -20.89 42.00
CA ALA A 361 15.73 -22.23 41.99
C ALA A 361 14.87 -23.21 41.19
N ASP A 362 15.45 -24.29 40.70
CA ASP A 362 14.70 -25.38 40.08
C ASP A 362 13.93 -26.21 41.13
N THR A 363 13.20 -27.23 40.67
CA THR A 363 12.43 -28.12 41.57
C THR A 363 13.30 -29.02 42.47
N GLU A 364 14.60 -29.12 42.19
CA GLU A 364 15.59 -29.80 43.04
C GLU A 364 16.29 -28.83 44.02
N GLY A 365 16.05 -27.53 43.90
CA GLY A 365 16.64 -26.48 44.73
C GLY A 365 17.99 -25.96 44.22
N ARG A 366 18.34 -26.20 42.94
CA ARG A 366 19.55 -25.64 42.33
C ARG A 366 19.29 -24.20 41.85
N PRO A 367 20.21 -23.25 42.05
CA PRO A 367 20.08 -21.88 41.55
C PRO A 367 19.78 -21.77 40.05
N VAL A 368 18.78 -20.96 39.69
CA VAL A 368 18.41 -20.67 38.29
C VAL A 368 18.70 -19.22 37.93
N ALA A 369 18.17 -18.26 38.70
CA ALA A 369 18.42 -16.84 38.50
C ALA A 369 18.29 -16.04 39.81
N ARG A 370 18.80 -14.82 39.82
CA ARG A 370 18.55 -13.82 40.87
C ARG A 370 18.18 -12.48 40.26
N VAL A 371 17.24 -11.79 40.89
CA VAL A 371 16.91 -10.38 40.70
C VAL A 371 17.14 -9.69 42.03
N SER A 372 18.10 -8.77 42.09
CA SER A 372 18.45 -8.09 43.34
C SER A 372 17.39 -7.08 43.78
N GLY A 373 16.68 -6.45 42.84
CA GLY A 373 15.55 -5.59 43.12
C GLY A 373 14.65 -5.44 41.91
N LEU A 374 13.35 -5.58 42.11
CA LEU A 374 12.32 -5.33 41.10
C LEU A 374 11.39 -4.24 41.61
N VAL A 375 11.27 -3.16 40.86
CA VAL A 375 10.31 -2.08 41.09
C VAL A 375 9.14 -2.26 40.13
N VAL A 376 7.93 -2.31 40.68
CA VAL A 376 6.68 -2.33 39.92
C VAL A 376 5.99 -0.97 40.01
N ARG A 377 5.28 -0.54 38.96
CA ARG A 377 4.56 0.74 38.94
C ARG A 377 3.14 0.60 38.40
N PRO A 378 2.17 1.41 38.87
CA PRO A 378 0.84 1.46 38.30
C PRO A 378 0.86 1.89 36.83
N VAL A 379 -0.02 1.32 36.00
CA VAL A 379 -0.21 1.71 34.60
C VAL A 379 -1.64 2.19 34.36
N THR A 380 -1.83 3.20 33.51
CA THR A 380 -3.17 3.73 33.16
C THR A 380 -3.52 3.47 31.69
N SER A 381 -4.83 3.47 31.36
CA SER A 381 -5.31 3.30 29.98
C SER A 381 -4.84 4.44 29.04
N GLU A 382 -4.70 5.67 29.55
CA GLU A 382 -4.19 6.84 28.80
C GLU A 382 -2.73 6.66 28.35
N GLN A 383 -1.87 6.06 29.20
CA GLN A 383 -0.46 5.79 28.88
C GLN A 383 -0.29 4.77 27.74
N LEU A 384 -1.29 3.91 27.50
CA LEU A 384 -1.34 2.95 26.39
C LEU A 384 -1.93 3.57 25.11
N GLY A 385 -2.57 4.75 25.18
CA GLY A 385 -3.38 5.35 24.12
C GLY A 385 -2.74 6.48 23.31
N GLU A 386 -1.94 7.37 23.90
CA GLU A 386 -1.77 8.72 23.31
C GLU A 386 -0.40 9.07 22.69
N ALA A 387 0.69 8.33 22.95
CA ALA A 387 2.02 8.84 22.60
C ALA A 387 2.61 8.35 21.25
N SER A 388 2.16 7.22 20.69
CA SER A 388 2.94 6.56 19.60
C SER A 388 2.33 6.64 18.19
N ALA A 389 1.01 6.84 18.03
CA ALA A 389 0.36 6.84 16.72
C ALA A 389 -0.11 8.23 16.24
N ALA A 390 -0.63 9.09 17.12
CA ALA A 390 -1.23 10.38 16.74
C ALA A 390 -0.18 11.43 16.29
N ALA A 391 0.97 11.51 16.98
CA ALA A 391 2.08 12.38 16.58
C ALA A 391 2.69 12.00 15.22
N GLY A 392 2.55 10.74 14.80
CA GLY A 392 2.99 10.25 13.50
C GLY A 392 2.11 10.68 12.32
N SER A 393 0.96 11.31 12.58
CA SER A 393 -0.06 11.64 11.57
C SER A 393 -0.38 13.13 11.49
N LEU A 394 0.46 13.99 12.10
CA LEU A 394 0.41 15.43 11.91
C LEU A 394 1.49 15.88 10.93
N PHE A 395 1.08 16.58 9.88
CA PHE A 395 1.98 17.12 8.85
C PHE A 395 1.80 18.64 8.71
N ARG A 396 2.76 19.29 8.05
CA ARG A 396 2.72 20.71 7.68
C ARG A 396 3.26 20.91 6.27
N VAL A 397 2.83 21.98 5.62
CA VAL A 397 3.45 22.42 4.37
C VAL A 397 4.67 23.28 4.70
N GLU A 398 5.84 22.81 4.29
CA GLU A 398 7.11 23.51 4.41
C GLU A 398 7.53 24.04 3.04
N TRP A 399 7.91 25.31 2.98
CA TRP A 399 8.43 25.92 1.77
C TRP A 399 9.94 25.71 1.72
N THR A 400 10.37 24.80 0.83
CA THR A 400 11.77 24.41 0.69
C THR A 400 12.39 25.13 -0.50
N GLU A 401 13.62 25.60 -0.35
CA GLU A 401 14.39 26.22 -1.43
C GLU A 401 14.58 25.24 -2.59
N VAL A 402 14.29 25.71 -3.80
CA VAL A 402 14.49 24.94 -5.03
C VAL A 402 15.92 25.16 -5.51
N PRO A 403 16.74 24.11 -5.67
CA PRO A 403 18.07 24.25 -6.23
C PRO A 403 18.01 24.87 -7.62
N ASP A 404 18.85 25.87 -7.88
CA ASP A 404 18.88 26.55 -9.17
C ASP A 404 19.20 25.54 -10.30
N ALA A 405 18.26 25.39 -11.23
CA ALA A 405 18.39 24.44 -12.33
C ALA A 405 19.26 25.08 -13.42
N SER A 406 20.30 24.38 -13.88
CA SER A 406 21.21 24.86 -14.94
C SER A 406 20.62 24.78 -16.37
N ALA A 407 19.32 24.52 -16.50
CA ALA A 407 18.67 24.36 -17.80
C ALA A 407 18.45 25.70 -18.51
N GLU A 408 18.69 25.74 -19.82
CA GLU A 408 18.28 26.87 -20.67
C GLU A 408 16.75 26.97 -20.67
N LEU A 409 16.24 28.20 -20.51
CA LEU A 409 14.81 28.46 -20.54
C LEU A 409 14.27 28.28 -21.97
N PRO A 410 13.11 27.62 -22.15
CA PRO A 410 12.45 27.57 -23.45
C PRO A 410 11.92 28.96 -23.84
N ALA A 411 11.37 29.08 -25.05
CA ALA A 411 10.60 30.27 -25.42
C ALA A 411 9.45 30.50 -24.43
N VAL A 412 9.19 31.77 -24.09
CA VAL A 412 8.18 32.20 -23.13
C VAL A 412 7.19 33.16 -23.79
N ALA A 413 5.89 32.92 -23.63
CA ALA A 413 4.87 33.92 -23.92
C ALA A 413 4.40 34.60 -22.63
N LEU A 414 4.17 35.91 -22.69
CA LEU A 414 3.63 36.70 -21.58
C LEU A 414 2.27 37.26 -21.98
N ILE A 415 1.27 37.11 -21.12
CA ILE A 415 -0.11 37.56 -21.33
C ILE A 415 -0.52 38.53 -20.22
N GLY A 416 -1.00 39.71 -20.62
CA GLY A 416 -1.56 40.68 -19.68
C GLY A 416 -0.55 41.26 -18.67
N VAL A 417 0.76 41.22 -18.99
CA VAL A 417 1.82 41.81 -18.17
C VAL A 417 2.09 43.26 -18.60
N GLY A 418 2.54 44.11 -17.66
CA GLY A 418 3.02 45.45 -18.00
C GLY A 418 4.38 45.42 -18.70
N GLU A 419 4.67 46.43 -19.55
CA GLU A 419 5.94 46.52 -20.32
C GLU A 419 7.19 46.41 -19.43
N ALA A 420 7.17 46.98 -18.22
CA ALA A 420 8.30 46.88 -17.29
C ALA A 420 8.61 45.43 -16.87
N PHE A 421 7.59 44.59 -16.69
CA PHE A 421 7.77 43.17 -16.40
C PHE A 421 8.22 42.41 -17.65
N ALA A 422 7.69 42.76 -18.82
CA ALA A 422 8.11 42.16 -20.09
C ALA A 422 9.58 42.46 -20.41
N ASP A 423 10.07 43.67 -20.13
CA ASP A 423 11.47 44.05 -20.29
C ASP A 423 12.40 43.22 -19.41
N VAL A 424 12.03 43.05 -18.13
CA VAL A 424 12.76 42.21 -17.18
C VAL A 424 12.91 40.77 -17.68
N VAL A 425 11.84 40.18 -18.22
CA VAL A 425 11.91 38.81 -18.78
C VAL A 425 12.72 38.78 -20.08
N ARG A 426 12.60 39.80 -20.94
CA ARG A 426 13.35 39.92 -22.21
C ARG A 426 14.87 40.01 -22.00
N ASP A 427 15.31 40.65 -20.93
CA ASP A 427 16.73 40.77 -20.60
C ASP A 427 17.36 39.42 -20.20
N ALA A 428 16.54 38.45 -19.79
CA ALA A 428 17.01 37.19 -19.23
C ALA A 428 16.64 35.94 -20.03
N VAL A 429 15.64 36.02 -20.92
CA VAL A 429 15.15 34.93 -21.76
C VAL A 429 15.30 35.30 -23.23
N ALA A 430 15.93 34.43 -24.02
CA ALA A 430 16.31 34.74 -25.40
C ALA A 430 15.12 34.87 -26.38
N ASP A 431 14.02 34.15 -26.15
CA ASP A 431 12.79 34.22 -26.98
C ASP A 431 11.57 34.50 -26.09
N VAL A 432 11.20 35.79 -25.99
CA VAL A 432 10.04 36.27 -25.24
C VAL A 432 9.05 36.93 -26.20
N ARG A 433 7.78 36.54 -26.07
CA ARG A 433 6.68 37.08 -26.89
C ARG A 433 5.60 37.63 -25.98
N THR A 434 5.06 38.79 -26.31
CA THR A 434 4.04 39.47 -25.50
C THR A 434 2.73 39.51 -26.26
N TYR A 435 1.65 39.15 -25.58
CA TYR A 435 0.28 39.16 -26.09
C TYR A 435 -0.62 39.89 -25.08
N ALA A 436 -1.66 40.57 -25.55
CA ALA A 436 -2.63 41.26 -24.70
C ALA A 436 -3.51 40.26 -23.95
N ASP A 437 -3.96 39.20 -24.63
CA ASP A 437 -4.85 38.17 -24.10
C ASP A 437 -4.61 36.80 -24.80
N LEU A 438 -5.33 35.77 -24.36
CA LEU A 438 -5.28 34.44 -24.98
C LEU A 438 -5.82 34.43 -26.42
N ASP A 439 -6.69 35.37 -26.80
CA ASP A 439 -7.28 35.39 -28.13
C ASP A 439 -6.26 35.89 -29.17
N GLU A 440 -5.43 36.87 -28.81
CA GLU A 440 -4.29 37.31 -29.61
C GLU A 440 -3.25 36.18 -29.78
N LEU A 441 -2.95 35.44 -28.71
CA LEU A 441 -2.08 34.26 -28.79
C LEU A 441 -2.68 33.16 -29.68
N ALA A 442 -4.00 32.92 -29.58
CA ALA A 442 -4.70 31.96 -30.41
C ALA A 442 -4.80 32.40 -31.88
N ALA A 443 -4.76 33.70 -32.17
CA ALA A 443 -4.75 34.26 -33.52
C ALA A 443 -3.38 34.20 -34.21
N ASP A 444 -2.28 34.17 -33.45
CA ASP A 444 -0.91 34.02 -33.97
C ASP A 444 -0.67 32.59 -34.48
N THR A 445 -1.19 32.29 -35.67
CA THR A 445 -1.10 30.96 -36.31
C THR A 445 0.20 30.75 -37.08
N ASP A 446 0.98 31.82 -37.30
CA ASP A 446 2.25 31.77 -38.03
C ASP A 446 3.39 31.17 -37.19
N ARG A 447 3.21 31.07 -35.86
CA ARG A 447 4.22 30.60 -34.91
C ARG A 447 3.67 29.51 -33.99
N PRO A 448 4.52 28.55 -33.54
CA PRO A 448 4.14 27.61 -32.49
C PRO A 448 4.01 28.34 -31.16
N VAL A 449 3.05 27.89 -30.35
CA VAL A 449 2.81 28.40 -28.99
C VAL A 449 4.01 28.01 -28.13
N PRO A 450 4.62 28.97 -27.40
CA PRO A 450 5.76 28.67 -26.52
C PRO A 450 5.42 27.62 -25.45
N THR A 451 6.43 26.88 -24.98
CA THR A 451 6.25 25.80 -24.00
C THR A 451 5.75 26.35 -22.66
N LEU A 452 6.19 27.55 -22.27
CA LEU A 452 5.72 28.27 -21.10
C LEU A 452 4.94 29.51 -21.52
N VAL A 453 3.73 29.66 -20.98
CA VAL A 453 2.90 30.85 -21.16
C VAL A 453 2.59 31.40 -19.77
N VAL A 454 3.07 32.59 -19.46
CA VAL A 454 2.84 33.27 -18.17
C VAL A 454 1.69 34.24 -18.33
N ALA A 455 0.64 34.05 -17.53
CA ALA A 455 -0.52 34.94 -17.51
C ALA A 455 -0.74 35.45 -16.10
N VAL A 456 -0.98 36.76 -15.97
CA VAL A 456 -1.25 37.39 -14.67
C VAL A 456 -2.71 37.15 -14.29
N ALA A 457 -2.93 36.60 -13.10
CA ALA A 457 -4.25 36.51 -12.49
C ALA A 457 -4.31 37.37 -11.23
N GLY A 458 -5.31 38.25 -11.15
CA GLY A 458 -5.52 39.12 -9.99
C GLY A 458 -4.49 40.25 -9.88
N THR A 459 -4.56 41.24 -10.79
CA THR A 459 -3.94 42.55 -10.54
C THR A 459 -4.82 43.31 -9.56
N ALA A 460 -4.34 43.53 -8.34
CA ALA A 460 -5.01 44.44 -7.43
C ALA A 460 -4.89 45.87 -7.98
N ASP A 461 -6.01 46.51 -8.30
CA ASP A 461 -6.09 47.96 -8.19
C ASP A 461 -5.88 48.26 -6.69
N GLY A 462 -4.71 48.78 -6.33
CA GLY A 462 -4.24 49.01 -4.94
C GLY A 462 -5.05 50.03 -4.14
N THR A 463 -6.36 50.16 -4.40
CA THR A 463 -7.25 51.17 -3.84
C THR A 463 -8.56 50.61 -3.23
N ALA A 464 -8.85 49.31 -3.34
CA ALA A 464 -10.08 48.72 -2.78
C ALA A 464 -9.84 47.97 -1.44
N PRO A 465 -10.63 48.24 -0.37
CA PRO A 465 -10.51 47.58 0.95
C PRO A 465 -11.18 46.20 1.07
N ASP A 466 -11.80 45.68 0.01
CA ASP A 466 -12.59 44.44 0.03
C ASP A 466 -11.78 43.21 -0.42
N VAL A 467 -11.16 42.50 0.55
CA VAL A 467 -10.35 41.29 0.29
C VAL A 467 -11.20 40.10 -0.16
N ALA A 468 -12.41 39.94 0.39
CA ALA A 468 -13.32 38.88 -0.01
C ALA A 468 -13.73 39.07 -1.48
N GLY A 469 -14.20 40.28 -1.85
CA GLY A 469 -14.54 40.61 -3.23
C GLY A 469 -13.38 40.45 -4.22
N GLN A 470 -12.16 40.85 -3.82
CA GLN A 470 -10.94 40.61 -4.61
C GLN A 470 -10.65 39.11 -4.80
N THR A 471 -10.89 38.29 -3.78
CA THR A 471 -10.72 36.84 -3.85
C THR A 471 -11.70 36.23 -4.84
N HIS A 472 -12.99 36.59 -4.78
CA HIS A 472 -14.00 36.15 -5.74
C HIS A 472 -13.63 36.54 -7.17
N ALA A 473 -13.22 37.79 -7.39
CA ALA A 473 -12.83 38.29 -8.70
C ALA A 473 -11.59 37.54 -9.25
N ALA A 474 -10.57 37.34 -8.43
CA ALA A 474 -9.33 36.65 -8.84
C ALA A 474 -9.56 35.17 -9.15
N VAL A 475 -10.38 34.47 -8.34
CA VAL A 475 -10.73 33.06 -8.59
C VAL A 475 -11.58 32.94 -9.86
N ALA A 476 -12.54 33.84 -10.10
CA ALA A 476 -13.36 33.84 -11.31
C ALA A 476 -12.52 34.13 -12.58
N GLN A 477 -11.61 35.10 -12.53
CA GLN A 477 -10.68 35.37 -13.63
C GLN A 477 -9.76 34.18 -13.92
N SER A 478 -9.27 33.53 -12.86
CA SER A 478 -8.42 32.34 -13.00
C SER A 478 -9.19 31.15 -13.57
N LEU A 479 -10.47 30.98 -13.19
CA LEU A 479 -11.33 29.97 -13.77
C LEU A 479 -11.52 30.19 -15.27
N ASP A 480 -11.86 31.43 -15.70
CA ASP A 480 -11.99 31.76 -17.13
C ASP A 480 -10.70 31.47 -17.90
N LEU A 481 -9.56 31.92 -17.36
CA LEU A 481 -8.25 31.70 -17.96
C LEU A 481 -7.97 30.20 -18.15
N VAL A 482 -8.21 29.38 -17.12
CA VAL A 482 -8.02 27.93 -17.18
C VAL A 482 -9.01 27.29 -18.16
N GLN A 483 -10.29 27.68 -18.16
CA GLN A 483 -11.30 27.14 -19.07
C GLN A 483 -10.97 27.44 -20.54
N ARG A 484 -10.62 28.68 -20.86
CA ARG A 484 -10.20 29.07 -22.21
C ARG A 484 -8.91 28.36 -22.64
N TRP A 485 -7.97 28.18 -21.71
CA TRP A 485 -6.74 27.42 -21.97
C TRP A 485 -7.02 25.96 -22.31
N VAL A 486 -7.94 25.29 -21.58
CA VAL A 486 -8.30 23.91 -21.85
C VAL A 486 -9.07 23.76 -23.16
N ALA A 487 -9.94 24.73 -23.48
CA ALA A 487 -10.80 24.70 -24.67
C ALA A 487 -10.03 24.85 -26.00
N GLU A 488 -8.85 25.49 -25.98
CA GLU A 488 -8.03 25.70 -27.16
C GLU A 488 -7.03 24.55 -27.38
N GLU A 489 -7.22 23.80 -28.47
CA GLU A 489 -6.42 22.62 -28.81
C GLU A 489 -4.96 22.98 -29.12
N ARG A 490 -4.70 24.18 -29.66
CA ARG A 490 -3.32 24.66 -29.92
C ARG A 490 -2.49 24.76 -28.64
N PHE A 491 -3.12 24.95 -27.48
CA PHE A 491 -2.46 25.09 -26.19
C PHE A 491 -2.22 23.76 -25.48
N ARG A 492 -2.61 22.63 -26.09
CA ARG A 492 -2.52 21.30 -25.47
C ARG A 492 -1.11 20.89 -25.08
N THR A 493 -0.10 21.37 -25.81
CA THR A 493 1.30 21.00 -25.57
C THR A 493 2.08 21.98 -24.70
N SER A 494 1.48 23.13 -24.40
CA SER A 494 2.09 24.20 -23.62
C SER A 494 1.59 24.17 -22.18
N ARG A 495 2.34 24.83 -21.31
CA ARG A 495 2.04 24.96 -19.89
C ARG A 495 1.70 26.39 -19.55
N LEU A 496 0.51 26.60 -18.99
CA LEU A 496 0.08 27.89 -18.46
C LEU A 496 0.60 28.07 -17.04
N VAL A 497 1.40 29.11 -16.83
CA VAL A 497 1.86 29.57 -15.52
C VAL A 497 0.95 30.72 -15.09
N VAL A 498 0.17 30.50 -14.03
CA VAL A 498 -0.67 31.52 -13.42
C VAL A 498 0.17 32.30 -12.41
N LEU A 499 0.47 33.55 -12.76
CA LEU A 499 1.25 34.47 -11.95
C LEU A 499 0.33 35.31 -11.07
N THR A 500 0.50 35.22 -9.75
CA THR A 500 -0.24 36.04 -8.77
C THR A 500 0.68 37.08 -8.13
N MET A 501 0.25 38.36 -8.19
CA MET A 501 0.95 39.53 -7.63
C MET A 501 0.03 40.34 -6.72
N CYS A 502 -0.62 39.65 -5.78
CA CYS A 502 -1.64 40.21 -4.89
C CYS A 502 -1.39 39.78 -3.44
N SER A 503 -2.33 40.07 -2.53
CA SER A 503 -2.19 39.63 -1.13
C SER A 503 -2.08 38.11 -1.04
N THR A 504 -1.36 37.63 -0.02
CA THR A 504 -1.08 36.20 0.17
C THR A 504 -2.35 35.34 0.24
N VAL A 505 -3.44 35.87 0.81
CA VAL A 505 -4.74 35.17 0.90
C VAL A 505 -5.44 35.04 -0.45
N VAL A 506 -5.40 36.08 -1.30
CA VAL A 506 -5.98 36.04 -2.66
C VAL A 506 -5.15 35.11 -3.55
N SER A 507 -3.82 35.21 -3.47
CA SER A 507 -2.88 34.32 -4.17
C SER A 507 -3.13 32.85 -3.81
N ALA A 508 -3.31 32.54 -2.53
CA ALA A 508 -3.58 31.18 -2.08
C ALA A 508 -4.88 30.61 -2.65
N ALA A 509 -5.95 31.41 -2.73
CA ALA A 509 -7.21 30.98 -3.33
C ALA A 509 -7.06 30.61 -4.81
N VAL A 510 -6.40 31.47 -5.59
CA VAL A 510 -6.07 31.20 -7.01
C VAL A 510 -5.23 29.93 -7.13
N ARG A 511 -4.22 29.78 -6.27
CA ARG A 511 -3.35 28.61 -6.25
C ARG A 511 -4.12 27.32 -5.96
N GLY A 512 -5.08 27.34 -5.03
CA GLY A 512 -5.97 26.22 -4.75
C GLY A 512 -6.77 25.77 -5.99
N LEU A 513 -7.35 26.73 -6.73
CA LEU A 513 -8.06 26.45 -7.99
C LEU A 513 -7.13 25.80 -9.03
N VAL A 514 -5.94 26.36 -9.23
CA VAL A 514 -5.00 25.89 -10.25
C VAL A 514 -4.37 24.54 -9.86
N ARG A 515 -4.20 24.23 -8.58
CA ARG A 515 -3.79 22.90 -8.11
C ARG A 515 -4.82 21.83 -8.49
N SER A 516 -6.11 22.10 -8.29
CA SER A 516 -7.18 21.21 -8.78
C SER A 516 -7.20 21.12 -10.31
N ALA A 517 -6.98 22.22 -11.03
CA ALA A 517 -6.83 22.17 -12.49
C ALA A 517 -5.61 21.35 -12.93
N THR A 518 -4.52 21.36 -12.16
CA THR A 518 -3.32 20.56 -12.40
C THR A 518 -3.61 19.08 -12.16
N ALA A 519 -4.38 18.74 -11.12
CA ALA A 519 -4.85 17.37 -10.91
C ALA A 519 -5.78 16.91 -12.04
N GLU A 520 -6.66 17.80 -12.52
CA GLU A 520 -7.54 17.54 -13.66
C GLU A 520 -6.83 17.53 -15.00
N TYR A 521 -5.67 18.17 -15.18
CA TYR A 521 -4.94 18.24 -16.45
C TYR A 521 -3.42 18.23 -16.17
N PRO A 522 -2.84 17.06 -15.86
CA PRO A 522 -1.44 16.95 -15.49
C PRO A 522 -0.49 17.58 -16.52
N GLY A 523 0.48 18.36 -16.04
CA GLY A 523 1.50 19.02 -16.86
C GLY A 523 1.04 20.26 -17.65
N ARG A 524 -0.25 20.62 -17.64
CA ARG A 524 -0.76 21.81 -18.38
C ARG A 524 -0.74 23.10 -17.58
N PHE A 525 -0.64 23.02 -16.26
CA PHE A 525 -0.73 24.18 -15.36
C PHE A 525 0.44 24.26 -14.38
N ALA A 526 0.72 25.48 -13.94
CA ALA A 526 1.63 25.80 -12.86
C ALA A 526 1.24 27.11 -12.20
N THR A 527 1.70 27.30 -10.96
CA THR A 527 1.50 28.54 -10.19
C THR A 527 2.82 29.17 -9.80
N LEU A 528 2.88 30.50 -9.94
CA LEU A 528 3.98 31.34 -9.51
C LEU A 528 3.41 32.48 -8.68
N GLU A 529 3.83 32.58 -7.42
CA GLU A 529 3.53 33.75 -6.59
C GLU A 529 4.77 34.64 -6.47
N ALA A 530 4.58 35.93 -6.72
CA ALA A 530 5.62 36.95 -6.70
C ALA A 530 5.02 38.30 -6.28
N THR A 531 5.62 38.99 -5.30
CA THR A 531 5.14 40.31 -4.85
C THR A 531 6.11 41.44 -5.19
N ASP A 532 7.42 41.20 -5.10
CA ASP A 532 8.50 42.09 -5.55
C ASP A 532 9.68 41.17 -5.92
N VAL A 533 9.97 41.02 -7.21
CA VAL A 533 10.99 40.07 -7.69
C VAL A 533 12.01 40.78 -8.56
N ASP A 534 13.28 40.42 -8.40
CA ASP A 534 14.31 40.79 -9.35
C ASP A 534 14.32 39.84 -10.56
N VAL A 535 15.12 40.22 -11.57
CA VAL A 535 15.23 39.49 -12.84
C VAL A 535 15.71 38.05 -12.60
N ASP A 536 16.70 37.87 -11.71
CA ASP A 536 17.35 36.58 -11.48
C ASP A 536 16.41 35.60 -10.76
N GLN A 537 15.62 36.08 -9.79
CA GLN A 537 14.62 35.29 -9.09
C GLN A 537 13.50 34.82 -10.00
N LEU A 538 13.01 35.70 -10.87
CA LEU A 538 11.96 35.36 -11.82
C LEU A 538 12.45 34.30 -12.82
N VAL A 539 13.68 34.42 -13.31
CA VAL A 539 14.34 33.44 -14.18
C VAL A 539 14.45 32.09 -13.49
N SER A 540 14.95 32.07 -12.25
CA SER A 540 15.06 30.83 -11.46
C SER A 540 13.71 30.18 -11.23
N ALA A 541 12.65 30.98 -11.00
CA ALA A 541 11.30 30.47 -10.85
C ALA A 541 10.76 29.86 -12.16
N LEU A 542 10.97 30.53 -13.29
CA LEU A 542 10.61 29.97 -14.60
C LEU A 542 11.41 28.71 -14.93
N ARG A 543 12.67 28.60 -14.51
CA ARG A 543 13.49 27.37 -14.72
C ARG A 543 12.95 26.21 -13.89
N ALA A 544 12.60 26.46 -12.64
CA ALA A 544 11.97 25.46 -11.78
C ALA A 544 10.66 24.93 -12.40
N LEU A 545 9.84 25.84 -12.95
CA LEU A 545 8.59 25.50 -13.65
C LEU A 545 8.79 24.84 -15.03
N ALA A 546 9.91 25.12 -15.71
CA ALA A 546 10.27 24.46 -16.96
C ALA A 546 10.74 23.01 -16.75
N ALA A 547 11.33 22.73 -15.58
CA ALA A 547 11.80 21.41 -15.19
C ALA A 547 10.63 20.52 -14.77
N ASP A 548 10.37 20.38 -13.46
CA ASP A 548 9.35 19.46 -12.92
C ASP A 548 8.56 20.08 -11.74
N GLU A 549 8.77 21.35 -11.39
CA GLU A 549 7.95 21.99 -10.35
C GLU A 549 6.62 22.46 -10.96
N SER A 550 5.53 22.29 -10.22
CA SER A 550 4.20 22.80 -10.59
C SER A 550 3.75 23.98 -9.75
N ASP A 551 4.49 24.28 -8.69
CA ASP A 551 4.07 25.26 -7.73
C ASP A 551 5.29 25.90 -7.06
N VAL A 552 5.50 27.18 -7.31
CA VAL A 552 6.66 27.93 -6.80
C VAL A 552 6.22 29.29 -6.25
N ALA A 553 7.00 29.82 -5.30
CA ALA A 553 6.86 31.18 -4.84
C ALA A 553 8.25 31.81 -4.71
N VAL A 554 8.33 33.12 -4.91
CA VAL A 554 9.54 33.89 -4.58
C VAL A 554 9.40 34.42 -3.16
N ARG A 555 10.35 34.08 -2.29
CA ARG A 555 10.37 34.46 -0.87
C ARG A 555 11.79 34.87 -0.47
N GLY A 556 11.96 36.10 0.01
CA GLY A 556 13.28 36.63 0.33
C GLY A 556 14.18 36.63 -0.90
N ASP A 557 15.38 36.05 -0.77
CA ASP A 557 16.38 36.02 -1.85
C ASP A 557 16.25 34.79 -2.79
N GLY A 558 15.28 33.89 -2.56
CA GLY A 558 15.23 32.59 -3.23
C GLY A 558 13.88 32.15 -3.77
N VAL A 559 13.91 31.12 -4.60
CA VAL A 559 12.72 30.42 -5.12
C VAL A 559 12.44 29.23 -4.23
N VAL A 560 11.22 29.14 -3.73
CA VAL A 560 10.77 28.06 -2.85
C VAL A 560 9.60 27.29 -3.47
N ALA A 561 9.51 26.00 -3.16
CA ALA A 561 8.40 25.14 -3.53
C ALA A 561 7.84 24.44 -2.28
N PRO A 562 6.51 24.21 -2.23
CA PRO A 562 5.90 23.55 -1.08
C PRO A 562 6.28 22.07 -1.04
N ARG A 563 6.54 21.56 0.15
CA ARG A 563 6.82 20.17 0.49
C ARG A 563 6.05 19.78 1.75
N LEU A 564 5.67 18.52 1.86
CA LEU A 564 5.05 18.00 3.07
C LEU A 564 6.14 17.57 4.05
N ALA A 565 6.03 17.98 5.31
CA ALA A 565 6.92 17.62 6.41
C ALA A 565 6.12 17.19 7.63
N ARG A 566 6.72 16.43 8.55
CA ARG A 566 6.06 16.05 9.82
C ARG A 566 6.00 17.26 10.76
N ALA A 567 4.86 17.48 11.41
CA ALA A 567 4.70 18.50 12.43
C ALA A 567 5.36 18.04 13.76
N GLY A 568 5.96 18.96 14.52
CA GLY A 568 6.48 18.67 15.87
C GLY A 568 7.94 18.19 15.99
N GLN A 569 8.76 18.27 14.93
CA GLN A 569 10.21 17.94 15.01
C GLN A 569 11.09 19.06 15.62
N SER A 570 10.52 20.22 15.95
CA SER A 570 11.22 21.32 16.62
C SER A 570 11.12 21.13 18.14
N GLY A 571 12.15 20.53 18.75
CA GLY A 571 12.18 20.07 20.14
C GLY A 571 12.15 21.18 21.21
N GLY A 572 10.96 21.71 21.51
CA GLY A 572 10.69 22.49 22.70
C GLY A 572 9.31 22.15 23.27
N ALA A 573 9.18 22.09 24.59
CA ALA A 573 7.86 22.11 25.23
C ALA A 573 7.23 23.46 24.93
N VAL A 574 6.21 23.48 24.07
CA VAL A 574 5.42 24.68 23.76
C VAL A 574 4.12 24.60 24.57
N ASP A 575 3.77 25.71 25.24
CA ASP A 575 2.45 25.87 25.84
C ASP A 575 1.36 25.74 24.77
N ALA A 576 0.17 25.26 25.16
CA ALA A 576 -0.94 25.07 24.23
C ALA A 576 -1.28 26.39 23.53
N VAL A 577 -1.37 26.33 22.21
CA VAL A 577 -1.44 27.54 21.39
C VAL A 577 -2.86 28.06 21.22
N VAL A 578 -3.82 27.15 21.36
CA VAL A 578 -5.24 27.46 21.55
C VAL A 578 -5.65 26.90 22.91
N GLU A 579 -5.97 27.79 23.84
CA GLU A 579 -6.61 27.44 25.09
C GLU A 579 -8.06 27.91 25.10
N TRP A 580 -8.94 27.03 25.56
CA TRP A 580 -10.35 27.36 25.77
C TRP A 580 -10.57 27.77 27.24
N SER A 581 -9.75 28.67 27.79
CA SER A 581 -9.84 29.15 29.18
C SER A 581 -10.44 30.57 29.25
N GLY A 582 -11.17 30.94 30.32
CA GLY A 582 -11.81 32.26 30.48
C GLY A 582 -13.34 32.33 30.24
N PRO A 583 -14.02 33.45 30.51
CA PRO A 583 -15.47 33.61 30.37
C PRO A 583 -15.94 33.85 28.92
N GLY A 584 -17.17 33.46 28.57
CA GLY A 584 -17.82 33.72 27.27
C GLY A 584 -18.26 32.46 26.52
N ALA A 585 -18.85 32.63 25.33
CA ALA A 585 -19.30 31.51 24.49
C ALA A 585 -18.24 31.13 23.45
N VAL A 586 -18.11 29.82 23.16
CA VAL A 586 -17.39 29.34 21.96
C VAL A 586 -18.36 29.29 20.78
N VAL A 587 -18.05 30.01 19.70
CA VAL A 587 -18.88 30.06 18.51
C VAL A 587 -18.50 28.92 17.56
N VAL A 588 -19.45 28.07 17.20
CA VAL A 588 -19.25 27.00 16.22
C VAL A 588 -20.10 27.29 14.99
N THR A 589 -19.47 27.73 13.90
CA THR A 589 -20.18 27.94 12.63
C THR A 589 -20.32 26.61 11.89
N GLY A 590 -21.49 26.34 11.33
CA GLY A 590 -21.81 24.98 10.87
C GLY A 590 -22.04 24.03 12.04
N GLY A 591 -22.28 24.54 13.26
CA GLY A 591 -22.35 23.77 14.50
C GLY A 591 -23.50 22.77 14.59
N THR A 592 -24.46 22.82 13.66
CA THR A 592 -25.55 21.85 13.53
C THR A 592 -25.30 20.81 12.42
N GLY A 593 -24.21 20.93 11.65
CA GLY A 593 -23.76 19.94 10.67
C GLY A 593 -22.85 18.89 11.31
N GLY A 594 -22.59 17.76 10.63
CA GLY A 594 -21.96 16.58 11.26
C GLY A 594 -20.66 16.86 12.01
N LEU A 595 -19.62 17.37 11.35
CA LEU A 595 -18.35 17.69 12.02
C LEU A 595 -18.49 18.79 13.08
N GLY A 596 -19.32 19.82 12.82
CA GLY A 596 -19.56 20.89 13.78
C GLY A 596 -20.20 20.39 15.07
N ALA A 597 -21.17 19.47 14.97
CA ALA A 597 -21.83 18.84 16.11
C ALA A 597 -20.92 17.85 16.84
N VAL A 598 -20.08 17.11 16.13
CA VAL A 598 -19.05 16.22 16.72
C VAL A 598 -18.07 17.04 17.57
N VAL A 599 -17.55 18.15 17.03
CA VAL A 599 -16.61 19.02 17.75
C VAL A 599 -17.29 19.74 18.91
N ALA A 600 -18.55 20.19 18.76
CA ALA A 600 -19.29 20.81 19.85
C ALA A 600 -19.40 19.88 21.09
N ARG A 601 -19.69 18.58 20.87
CA ARG A 601 -19.68 17.58 21.96
C ARG A 601 -18.31 17.44 22.60
N HIS A 602 -17.27 17.36 21.78
CA HIS A 602 -15.89 17.21 22.25
C HIS A 602 -15.42 18.41 23.08
N LEU A 603 -15.76 19.63 22.66
CA LEU A 603 -15.45 20.86 23.39
C LEU A 603 -16.07 20.87 24.80
N VAL A 604 -17.30 20.36 24.97
CA VAL A 604 -17.92 20.26 26.30
C VAL A 604 -17.30 19.14 27.12
N ARG A 605 -17.15 17.94 26.52
CA ARG A 605 -16.75 16.72 27.23
C ARG A 605 -15.28 16.75 27.67
N VAL A 606 -14.38 17.21 26.80
CA VAL A 606 -12.93 17.15 27.01
C VAL A 606 -12.33 18.50 27.37
N HIS A 607 -12.75 19.57 26.68
CA HIS A 607 -12.21 20.93 26.92
C HIS A 607 -13.02 21.74 27.96
N GLY A 608 -14.06 21.16 28.54
CA GLY A 608 -14.84 21.76 29.62
C GLY A 608 -15.60 23.04 29.23
N VAL A 609 -15.85 23.27 27.94
CA VAL A 609 -16.60 24.44 27.46
C VAL A 609 -18.05 24.36 27.95
N ARG A 610 -18.55 25.47 28.52
CA ARG A 610 -19.89 25.52 29.15
C ARG A 610 -20.90 26.40 28.41
N GLU A 611 -20.44 27.34 27.59
CA GLU A 611 -21.29 28.23 26.82
C GLU A 611 -20.97 28.03 25.34
N LEU A 612 -21.95 27.62 24.54
CA LEU A 612 -21.82 27.36 23.10
C LEU A 612 -22.80 28.22 22.30
N LEU A 613 -22.31 28.83 21.23
CA LEU A 613 -23.15 29.49 20.23
C LEU A 613 -23.03 28.75 18.89
N LEU A 614 -24.03 27.96 18.55
CA LEU A 614 -24.06 27.15 17.33
C LEU A 614 -24.76 27.93 16.21
N LEU A 615 -23.97 28.37 15.22
CA LEU A 615 -24.47 29.13 14.08
C LEU A 615 -24.68 28.24 12.87
N SER A 616 -25.86 28.31 12.26
CA SER A 616 -26.14 27.65 10.98
C SER A 616 -27.25 28.38 10.21
N ARG A 617 -27.32 28.20 8.89
CA ARG A 617 -28.36 28.86 8.06
C ARG A 617 -29.79 28.45 8.45
N ARG A 618 -29.99 27.21 8.88
CA ARG A 618 -31.31 26.66 9.26
C ARG A 618 -31.63 26.86 10.75
N GLY A 619 -30.64 27.17 11.59
CA GLY A 619 -30.82 27.32 13.03
C GLY A 619 -31.51 26.11 13.67
N ALA A 620 -32.54 26.36 14.48
CA ALA A 620 -33.32 25.34 15.17
C ALA A 620 -34.11 24.41 14.23
N ASP A 621 -34.32 24.81 12.97
CA ASP A 621 -35.02 23.99 11.96
C ASP A 621 -34.10 22.93 11.31
N ALA A 622 -32.82 22.87 11.68
CA ALA A 622 -31.93 21.82 11.20
C ALA A 622 -32.27 20.45 11.84
N PRO A 623 -32.26 19.34 11.07
CA PRO A 623 -32.51 18.00 11.61
C PRO A 623 -31.54 17.64 12.75
N GLY A 624 -32.04 17.02 13.81
CA GLY A 624 -31.22 16.54 14.93
C GLY A 624 -30.78 17.60 15.95
N VAL A 625 -31.09 18.89 15.75
CA VAL A 625 -30.68 19.96 16.69
C VAL A 625 -31.30 19.82 18.07
N GLY A 626 -32.57 19.39 18.15
CA GLY A 626 -33.23 19.20 19.45
C GLY A 626 -32.53 18.16 20.32
N GLU A 627 -32.11 17.03 19.72
CA GLU A 627 -31.35 15.98 20.40
C GLU A 627 -29.95 16.48 20.80
N LEU A 628 -29.27 17.21 19.91
CA LEU A 628 -27.97 17.82 20.20
C LEU A 628 -28.02 18.78 21.39
N LEU A 629 -29.05 19.64 21.47
CA LEU A 629 -29.20 20.58 22.59
C LEU A 629 -29.46 19.86 23.93
N VAL A 630 -30.27 18.80 23.92
CA VAL A 630 -30.51 17.97 25.11
C VAL A 630 -29.20 17.32 25.57
N GLU A 631 -28.46 16.70 24.65
CA GLU A 631 -27.19 16.02 24.95
C GLU A 631 -26.14 17.00 25.50
N LEU A 632 -25.97 18.18 24.89
CA LEU A 632 -25.06 19.21 25.39
C LEU A 632 -25.48 19.72 26.78
N GLY A 633 -26.79 19.83 27.03
CA GLY A 633 -27.34 20.16 28.35
C GLY A 633 -27.07 19.09 29.41
N GLU A 634 -27.18 17.81 29.06
CA GLU A 634 -26.83 16.68 29.95
C GLU A 634 -25.33 16.64 30.26
N LEU A 635 -24.48 17.05 29.32
CA LEU A 635 -23.04 17.25 29.53
C LEU A 635 -22.73 18.54 30.34
N GLY A 636 -23.75 19.33 30.65
CA GLY A 636 -23.69 20.51 31.50
C GLY A 636 -23.23 21.78 30.81
N ALA A 637 -23.50 21.94 29.51
CA ALA A 637 -23.30 23.17 28.76
C ALA A 637 -24.63 23.85 28.41
N GLU A 638 -24.63 25.18 28.37
CA GLU A 638 -25.70 26.00 27.82
C GLU A 638 -25.38 26.30 26.34
N ALA A 639 -26.14 25.67 25.44
CA ALA A 639 -25.96 25.82 24.01
C ALA A 639 -27.12 26.62 23.40
N GLU A 640 -26.80 27.73 22.73
CA GLU A 640 -27.75 28.54 21.96
C GLU A 640 -27.55 28.25 20.46
N VAL A 641 -28.64 27.96 19.74
CA VAL A 641 -28.60 27.77 18.28
C VAL A 641 -29.25 28.96 17.62
N VAL A 642 -28.51 29.64 16.73
CA VAL A 642 -29.00 30.83 16.02
C VAL A 642 -28.96 30.60 14.51
N ALA A 643 -30.09 30.92 13.85
CA ALA A 643 -30.17 30.94 12.40
C ALA A 643 -29.37 32.16 11.86
N CYS A 644 -28.22 31.91 11.26
CA CYS A 644 -27.34 32.95 10.75
C CYS A 644 -26.57 32.45 9.52
N ASP A 645 -26.64 33.21 8.43
CA ASP A 645 -25.70 33.06 7.32
C ASP A 645 -24.45 33.87 7.64
N VAL A 646 -23.37 33.17 7.99
CA VAL A 646 -22.10 33.78 8.37
C VAL A 646 -21.40 34.50 7.21
N SER A 647 -21.83 34.27 5.97
CA SER A 647 -21.38 35.04 4.80
C SER A 647 -22.06 36.41 4.68
N ASP A 648 -23.09 36.71 5.46
CA ASP A 648 -23.67 38.05 5.58
C ASP A 648 -23.05 38.77 6.80
N ARG A 649 -22.19 39.75 6.51
CA ARG A 649 -21.49 40.54 7.53
C ARG A 649 -22.44 41.24 8.50
N GLY A 650 -23.57 41.76 8.02
CA GLY A 650 -24.55 42.47 8.83
C GLY A 650 -25.30 41.53 9.77
N ALA A 651 -25.71 40.36 9.27
CA ALA A 651 -26.34 39.32 10.07
C ALA A 651 -25.39 38.80 11.15
N LEU A 652 -24.14 38.49 10.79
CA LEU A 652 -23.13 38.02 11.75
C LEU A 652 -22.83 39.07 12.81
N ALA A 653 -22.62 40.33 12.43
CA ALA A 653 -22.40 41.42 13.37
C ALA A 653 -23.59 41.59 14.35
N GLY A 654 -24.83 41.44 13.86
CA GLY A 654 -26.02 41.49 14.69
C GLY A 654 -26.10 40.35 15.71
N VAL A 655 -25.67 39.13 15.34
CA VAL A 655 -25.64 37.97 16.24
C VAL A 655 -24.54 38.11 17.30
N LEU A 656 -23.36 38.63 16.92
CA LEU A 656 -22.22 38.82 17.82
C LEU A 656 -22.36 40.05 18.74
N ALA A 657 -23.20 41.02 18.37
CA ALA A 657 -23.36 42.27 19.11
C ALA A 657 -23.73 42.03 20.59
N GLY A 658 -22.92 42.56 21.50
CA GLY A 658 -23.15 42.48 22.94
C GLY A 658 -22.86 41.12 23.58
N ARG A 659 -22.32 40.16 22.83
CA ARG A 659 -21.92 38.84 23.34
C ARG A 659 -20.42 38.81 23.65
N SER A 660 -20.04 38.08 24.70
CA SER A 660 -18.64 37.74 24.97
C SER A 660 -18.29 36.45 24.23
N VAL A 661 -17.36 36.53 23.29
CA VAL A 661 -16.86 35.38 22.52
C VAL A 661 -15.45 35.05 23.02
N ARG A 662 -15.24 33.78 23.39
CA ARG A 662 -13.94 33.31 23.91
C ARG A 662 -13.16 32.44 22.94
N GLY A 663 -13.74 32.12 21.79
CA GLY A 663 -13.11 31.27 20.79
C GLY A 663 -14.09 30.93 19.68
N VAL A 664 -13.56 30.57 18.51
CA VAL A 664 -14.35 30.20 17.33
C VAL A 664 -13.82 28.92 16.70
N VAL A 665 -14.75 28.04 16.35
CA VAL A 665 -14.53 26.90 15.46
C VAL A 665 -15.33 27.12 14.18
N HIS A 666 -14.63 27.37 13.08
CA HIS A 666 -15.22 27.57 11.77
C HIS A 666 -15.30 26.24 11.00
N ALA A 667 -16.42 25.53 11.13
CA ALA A 667 -16.72 24.29 10.42
C ALA A 667 -17.76 24.45 9.30
N ALA A 668 -18.08 25.69 8.92
CA ALA A 668 -19.05 25.95 7.85
C ALA A 668 -18.43 25.68 6.46
N GLY A 669 -19.23 25.14 5.57
CA GLY A 669 -18.86 24.96 4.17
C GLY A 669 -19.99 24.33 3.36
N VAL A 670 -19.83 24.38 2.05
CA VAL A 670 -20.70 23.74 1.06
C VAL A 670 -19.80 23.09 0.03
N LEU A 671 -20.16 21.88 -0.40
CA LEU A 671 -19.56 21.22 -1.55
C LEU A 671 -20.46 21.44 -2.76
N ASP A 672 -19.85 21.84 -3.86
CA ASP A 672 -20.48 21.85 -5.19
C ASP A 672 -19.42 21.39 -6.22
N ASP A 673 -19.14 20.09 -6.17
CA ASP A 673 -18.10 19.46 -7.00
C ASP A 673 -18.47 19.53 -8.50
N GLY A 674 -17.47 19.74 -9.33
CA GLY A 674 -17.57 19.78 -10.77
C GLY A 674 -16.20 19.98 -11.40
N LEU A 675 -15.98 19.35 -12.57
CA LEU A 675 -14.78 19.57 -13.35
C LEU A 675 -14.65 21.05 -13.70
N VAL A 676 -13.42 21.54 -13.82
CA VAL A 676 -13.11 22.93 -14.16
C VAL A 676 -13.88 23.40 -15.39
N GLY A 677 -14.00 22.58 -16.44
CA GLY A 677 -14.75 22.94 -17.65
C GLY A 677 -16.27 23.10 -17.49
N SER A 678 -16.83 22.66 -16.37
CA SER A 678 -18.27 22.70 -16.06
C SER A 678 -18.64 23.64 -14.90
N LEU A 679 -17.64 24.22 -14.23
CA LEU A 679 -17.85 25.18 -13.15
C LEU A 679 -18.29 26.52 -13.74
N THR A 680 -19.33 27.11 -13.15
CA THR A 680 -19.75 28.48 -13.47
C THR A 680 -19.32 29.43 -12.34
N PRO A 681 -19.17 30.73 -12.60
CA PRO A 681 -18.85 31.71 -11.57
C PRO A 681 -19.80 31.64 -10.37
N GLU A 682 -21.10 31.42 -10.59
CA GLU A 682 -22.11 31.33 -9.53
C GLU A 682 -21.93 30.10 -8.64
N ARG A 683 -21.56 28.95 -9.23
CA ARG A 683 -21.24 27.73 -8.46
C ARG A 683 -19.99 27.94 -7.61
N VAL A 684 -18.95 28.57 -8.17
CA VAL A 684 -17.74 28.92 -7.44
C VAL A 684 -18.04 29.88 -6.28
N GLU A 685 -18.79 30.95 -6.54
CA GLU A 685 -19.21 31.92 -5.51
C GLU A 685 -19.93 31.22 -4.36
N SER A 686 -20.85 30.29 -4.67
CA SER A 686 -21.62 29.56 -3.66
C SER A 686 -20.75 28.72 -2.70
N VAL A 687 -19.59 28.25 -3.16
CA VAL A 687 -18.61 27.48 -2.37
C VAL A 687 -17.65 28.39 -1.62
N LEU A 688 -17.24 29.51 -2.23
CA LEU A 688 -16.36 30.49 -1.60
C LEU A 688 -17.06 31.19 -0.42
N ARG A 689 -18.30 31.65 -0.58
CA ARG A 689 -19.02 32.45 0.45
C ARG A 689 -19.00 31.89 1.88
N PRO A 690 -19.36 30.62 2.13
CA PRO A 690 -19.38 30.08 3.49
C PRO A 690 -18.00 29.86 4.12
N LYS A 691 -16.91 29.99 3.35
CA LYS A 691 -15.52 29.81 3.82
C LYS A 691 -14.70 31.10 3.76
N VAL A 692 -14.66 31.75 2.59
CA VAL A 692 -13.92 33.00 2.35
C VAL A 692 -14.57 34.16 3.10
N ASP A 693 -15.79 34.54 2.72
CA ASP A 693 -16.49 35.69 3.29
C ASP A 693 -16.73 35.48 4.78
N ALA A 694 -17.19 34.29 5.15
CA ALA A 694 -17.45 33.94 6.55
C ALA A 694 -16.20 34.07 7.43
N ALA A 695 -15.06 33.49 7.01
CA ALA A 695 -13.84 33.57 7.80
C ALA A 695 -13.26 34.99 7.80
N TRP A 696 -13.38 35.75 6.70
CA TRP A 696 -12.97 37.15 6.66
C TRP A 696 -13.84 38.03 7.58
N HIS A 697 -15.16 37.83 7.59
CA HIS A 697 -16.05 38.56 8.51
C HIS A 697 -15.77 38.20 9.97
N LEU A 698 -15.53 36.92 10.29
CA LEU A 698 -15.13 36.52 11.64
C LEU A 698 -13.79 37.16 12.02
N HIS A 699 -12.82 37.20 11.10
CA HIS A 699 -11.54 37.86 11.31
C HIS A 699 -11.70 39.34 11.66
N GLU A 700 -12.60 40.08 11.00
CA GLU A 700 -12.84 41.51 11.25
C GLU A 700 -13.71 41.80 12.48
N LEU A 701 -14.68 40.94 12.80
CA LEU A 701 -15.72 41.21 13.80
C LEU A 701 -15.34 40.70 15.20
N LEU A 702 -14.41 39.76 15.30
CA LEU A 702 -13.99 39.19 16.58
C LEU A 702 -12.85 39.99 17.21
N PRO A 703 -12.76 40.04 18.55
CA PRO A 703 -11.59 40.57 19.24
C PRO A 703 -10.29 39.87 18.82
N ASP A 704 -9.20 40.63 18.76
CA ASP A 704 -7.88 40.17 18.31
C ASP A 704 -7.34 38.95 19.08
N ASP A 705 -7.65 38.85 20.39
CA ASP A 705 -7.23 37.77 21.28
C ASP A 705 -8.09 36.49 21.17
N THR A 706 -9.13 36.49 20.33
CA THR A 706 -10.03 35.33 20.19
C THR A 706 -9.35 34.17 19.47
N PRO A 707 -9.20 32.98 20.10
CA PRO A 707 -8.69 31.78 19.44
C PRO A 707 -9.54 31.39 18.24
N PHE A 708 -8.87 31.16 17.10
CA PHE A 708 -9.53 30.99 15.81
C PHE A 708 -9.15 29.66 15.15
N VAL A 709 -10.01 28.65 15.30
CA VAL A 709 -9.81 27.31 14.71
C VAL A 709 -10.63 27.19 13.43
N VAL A 710 -10.02 26.92 12.29
CA VAL A 710 -10.75 26.77 11.01
C VAL A 710 -10.59 25.36 10.44
N PHE A 711 -11.68 24.81 9.92
CA PHE A 711 -11.69 23.50 9.28
C PHE A 711 -11.46 23.69 7.79
N SER A 712 -10.24 23.36 7.37
CA SER A 712 -9.79 23.34 5.99
C SER A 712 -9.80 21.89 5.46
N SER A 713 -9.25 21.67 4.26
CA SER A 713 -9.21 20.37 3.61
C SER A 713 -7.94 20.20 2.80
N VAL A 714 -7.41 18.97 2.78
CA VAL A 714 -6.26 18.58 1.93
C VAL A 714 -6.46 18.90 0.45
N ALA A 715 -7.71 19.05 -0.03
CA ALA A 715 -8.00 19.50 -1.39
C ALA A 715 -7.36 20.87 -1.72
N GLY A 716 -7.25 21.79 -0.76
CA GLY A 716 -6.58 23.08 -0.95
C GLY A 716 -5.06 22.98 -1.07
N VAL A 717 -4.47 21.94 -0.48
CA VAL A 717 -3.02 21.71 -0.48
C VAL A 717 -2.57 20.85 -1.66
N LEU A 718 -3.25 19.73 -1.90
CA LEU A 718 -2.89 18.76 -2.93
C LEU A 718 -3.51 19.08 -4.30
N GLY A 719 -4.64 19.79 -4.31
CA GLY A 719 -5.54 19.77 -5.45
C GLY A 719 -6.34 18.45 -5.48
N SER A 720 -7.60 18.53 -5.86
CA SER A 720 -8.47 17.36 -6.04
C SER A 720 -9.31 17.52 -7.31
N VAL A 721 -9.46 16.42 -8.05
CA VAL A 721 -10.21 16.37 -9.31
C VAL A 721 -11.67 16.75 -9.05
N GLY A 722 -12.16 17.77 -9.76
CA GLY A 722 -13.53 18.25 -9.63
C GLY A 722 -13.81 19.11 -8.40
N GLN A 723 -12.78 19.51 -7.64
CA GLN A 723 -12.97 20.29 -6.40
C GLN A 723 -12.33 21.68 -6.48
N ALA A 724 -12.19 22.25 -7.67
CA ALA A 724 -11.43 23.49 -7.85
C ALA A 724 -11.96 24.68 -7.02
N ALA A 725 -13.29 24.85 -6.93
CA ALA A 725 -13.90 25.88 -6.08
C ALA A 725 -13.64 25.64 -4.58
N TYR A 726 -13.73 24.39 -4.15
CA TYR A 726 -13.52 23.99 -2.75
C TYR A 726 -12.04 24.08 -2.36
N ALA A 727 -11.12 23.70 -3.26
CA ALA A 727 -9.69 23.85 -3.08
C ALA A 727 -9.30 25.32 -2.94
N ALA A 728 -9.85 26.21 -3.78
CA ALA A 728 -9.67 27.66 -3.66
C ALA A 728 -10.14 28.19 -2.30
N ALA A 729 -11.34 27.80 -1.87
CA ALA A 729 -11.92 28.22 -0.59
C ALA A 729 -11.05 27.80 0.61
N ASN A 730 -10.54 26.57 0.62
CA ASN A 730 -9.72 26.05 1.71
C ASN A 730 -8.30 26.62 1.70
N ALA A 731 -7.69 26.83 0.52
CA ALA A 731 -6.39 27.47 0.44
C ALA A 731 -6.44 28.93 0.95
N PHE A 732 -7.54 29.65 0.74
CA PHE A 732 -7.77 30.96 1.37
C PHE A 732 -7.80 30.86 2.91
N LEU A 733 -8.51 29.88 3.49
CA LEU A 733 -8.58 29.69 4.94
C LEU A 733 -7.19 29.45 5.55
N ASP A 734 -6.39 28.60 4.91
CA ASP A 734 -5.04 28.29 5.37
C ASP A 734 -4.13 29.54 5.37
N ALA A 735 -4.24 30.35 4.31
CA ALA A 735 -3.51 31.60 4.20
C ALA A 735 -4.02 32.67 5.18
N LEU A 736 -5.33 32.74 5.44
CA LEU A 736 -5.91 33.66 6.44
C LEU A 736 -5.41 33.34 7.85
N VAL A 737 -5.30 32.06 8.21
CA VAL A 737 -4.73 31.67 9.50
C VAL A 737 -3.25 32.05 9.58
N THR A 738 -2.49 31.84 8.51
CA THR A 738 -1.08 32.29 8.45
C THR A 738 -0.98 33.79 8.64
N LEU A 739 -1.82 34.58 7.94
CA LEU A 739 -1.91 36.03 8.12
C LEU A 739 -2.23 36.44 9.57
N ARG A 740 -3.20 35.78 10.21
CA ARG A 740 -3.54 36.04 11.63
C ARG A 740 -2.36 35.75 12.54
N ARG A 741 -1.60 34.68 12.27
CA ARG A 741 -0.42 34.30 13.04
C ARG A 741 0.73 35.28 12.88
N ASP A 742 0.94 35.79 11.68
CA ASP A 742 1.93 36.84 11.41
C ASP A 742 1.57 38.15 12.13
N MET A 743 0.28 38.40 12.39
CA MET A 743 -0.21 39.51 13.22
C MET A 743 -0.12 39.22 14.73
N GLY A 744 0.35 38.04 15.15
CA GLY A 744 0.43 37.62 16.55
C GLY A 744 -0.90 37.15 17.15
N LEU A 745 -1.93 36.92 16.33
CA LEU A 745 -3.26 36.51 16.78
C LEU A 745 -3.38 34.97 16.85
N PRO A 746 -4.08 34.40 17.85
CA PRO A 746 -4.20 32.95 18.00
C PRO A 746 -5.10 32.35 16.91
N ALA A 747 -4.54 31.48 16.07
CA ALA A 747 -5.28 30.80 15.01
C ALA A 747 -4.66 29.45 14.61
N VAL A 748 -5.46 28.49 14.18
CA VAL A 748 -4.97 27.23 13.60
C VAL A 748 -5.91 26.74 12.51
N SER A 749 -5.33 26.36 11.37
CA SER A 749 -6.04 25.70 10.28
C SER A 749 -5.84 24.21 10.39
N LEU A 750 -6.94 23.46 10.44
CA LEU A 750 -6.96 22.01 10.43
C LEU A 750 -7.31 21.54 9.03
N VAL A 751 -6.29 21.17 8.27
CA VAL A 751 -6.38 20.74 6.87
C VAL A 751 -6.73 19.26 6.83
N TRP A 752 -8.03 18.97 6.96
CA TRP A 752 -8.52 17.60 7.14
C TRP A 752 -8.42 16.73 5.88
N GLY A 753 -8.12 15.46 6.11
CA GLY A 753 -8.35 14.38 5.15
C GLY A 753 -9.83 13.97 5.08
N PRO A 754 -10.17 12.97 4.26
CA PRO A 754 -11.51 12.41 4.18
C PRO A 754 -11.94 11.81 5.53
N TRP A 755 -13.21 11.99 5.92
CA TRP A 755 -13.80 11.37 7.12
C TRP A 755 -14.76 10.24 6.72
N GLU A 756 -14.91 9.22 7.57
CA GLU A 756 -15.88 8.14 7.34
C GLU A 756 -17.35 8.61 7.37
N GLN A 757 -18.21 7.93 6.61
CA GLN A 757 -19.62 8.32 6.38
C GLN A 757 -20.46 8.49 7.65
N GLN A 758 -20.14 7.78 8.75
CA GLN A 758 -20.89 7.88 10.01
C GLN A 758 -20.71 9.23 10.73
N ALA A 759 -19.70 10.04 10.38
CA ALA A 759 -19.43 11.33 11.02
C ALA A 759 -20.32 12.49 10.53
N GLY A 760 -21.17 12.27 9.52
CA GLY A 760 -22.04 13.31 8.94
C GLY A 760 -21.30 14.52 8.35
N GLY A 761 -19.99 14.38 8.11
CA GLY A 761 -19.15 15.42 7.52
C GLY A 761 -19.46 15.65 6.03
N MET A 762 -18.93 16.74 5.49
CA MET A 762 -18.92 16.95 4.03
C MET A 762 -17.94 15.95 3.40
N THR A 763 -18.40 14.76 3.05
CA THR A 763 -17.56 13.72 2.46
C THR A 763 -17.50 13.87 0.94
N ALA A 764 -16.30 13.87 0.37
CA ALA A 764 -16.09 13.37 -0.99
C ALA A 764 -16.38 11.86 -1.00
N ASP A 765 -16.87 11.34 -2.12
CA ASP A 765 -17.25 9.92 -2.30
C ASP A 765 -16.14 8.97 -1.78
N PRO A 766 -16.44 8.00 -0.88
CA PRO A 766 -15.46 7.04 -0.35
C PRO A 766 -14.72 6.22 -1.42
N GLN A 767 -15.21 6.17 -2.67
CA GLN A 767 -14.49 5.54 -3.79
C GLN A 767 -13.28 6.35 -4.28
N ARG A 768 -13.19 7.65 -3.97
CA ARG A 768 -12.18 8.60 -4.49
C ARG A 768 -10.84 8.58 -3.75
N THR A 769 -10.77 7.95 -2.56
CA THR A 769 -9.62 8.06 -1.64
C THR A 769 -8.67 6.86 -1.69
N SER A 770 -9.06 5.78 -2.36
CA SER A 770 -8.30 4.53 -2.46
C SER A 770 -6.98 4.67 -3.24
N GLY A 771 -6.81 5.73 -4.06
CA GLY A 771 -5.65 5.93 -4.93
C GLY A 771 -4.62 6.98 -4.48
N THR A 772 -4.91 7.80 -3.46
CA THR A 772 -4.08 8.98 -3.10
C THR A 772 -3.11 8.73 -1.94
N GLY A 773 -3.17 7.56 -1.31
CA GLY A 773 -2.38 7.24 -0.10
C GLY A 773 -2.87 7.96 1.16
N ILE A 774 -4.11 8.48 1.17
CA ILE A 774 -4.74 9.17 2.31
C ILE A 774 -6.03 8.44 2.70
N PRO A 775 -5.98 7.48 3.64
CA PRO A 775 -7.18 6.76 4.08
C PRO A 775 -8.16 7.67 4.84
N ALA A 776 -9.41 7.21 4.95
CA ALA A 776 -10.46 7.90 5.70
C ALA A 776 -10.18 7.92 7.21
N ILE A 777 -10.58 9.01 7.86
CA ILE A 777 -10.40 9.27 9.28
C ILE A 777 -11.70 8.92 10.01
N THR A 778 -11.59 8.07 11.04
CA THR A 778 -12.70 7.77 11.96
C THR A 778 -12.95 8.95 12.91
N VAL A 779 -14.13 9.02 13.54
CA VAL A 779 -14.45 10.12 14.48
C VAL A 779 -13.45 10.21 15.63
N ASP A 780 -13.12 9.08 16.26
CA ASP A 780 -12.23 9.05 17.41
C ASP A 780 -10.79 9.45 17.03
N GLN A 781 -10.30 8.98 15.88
CA GLN A 781 -9.01 9.41 15.34
C GLN A 781 -9.00 10.91 15.05
N GLY A 782 -10.06 11.42 14.44
CA GLY A 782 -10.18 12.84 14.11
C GLY A 782 -10.21 13.73 15.36
N LEU A 783 -10.92 13.34 16.42
CA LEU A 783 -10.93 14.07 17.69
C LEU A 783 -9.56 14.04 18.40
N ALA A 784 -8.88 12.90 18.40
CA ALA A 784 -7.52 12.81 18.93
C ALA A 784 -6.52 13.70 18.15
N LEU A 785 -6.64 13.74 16.82
CA LEU A 785 -5.83 14.60 15.97
C LEU A 785 -6.17 16.09 16.13
N PHE A 786 -7.44 16.41 16.39
CA PHE A 786 -7.88 17.76 16.73
C PHE A 786 -7.15 18.25 17.99
N ASP A 787 -7.16 17.47 19.07
CA ASP A 787 -6.47 17.83 20.32
C ASP A 787 -4.95 17.90 20.18
N ALA A 788 -4.37 17.01 19.37
CA ALA A 788 -2.95 17.06 19.07
C ALA A 788 -2.57 18.33 18.27
N ALA A 789 -3.38 18.72 17.28
CA ALA A 789 -3.13 19.89 16.44
C ALA A 789 -3.25 21.22 17.22
N LEU A 790 -4.18 21.35 18.16
CA LEU A 790 -4.32 22.55 19.01
C LEU A 790 -3.08 22.84 19.88
N ARG A 791 -2.26 21.82 20.14
CA ARG A 791 -1.01 21.93 20.90
C ARG A 791 0.21 22.28 20.05
N THR A 792 0.06 22.35 18.72
CA THR A 792 1.17 22.67 17.83
C THR A 792 1.36 24.18 17.64
N ALA A 793 2.61 24.61 17.49
CA ALA A 793 2.97 25.99 17.12
C ALA A 793 2.68 26.33 15.66
N GLU A 794 2.31 25.33 14.84
CA GLU A 794 2.15 25.48 13.40
C GLU A 794 0.83 26.20 13.06
N PRO A 795 0.83 27.17 12.13
CA PRO A 795 -0.39 27.88 11.71
C PRO A 795 -1.36 26.96 10.96
N ALA A 796 -0.86 26.09 10.09
CA ALA A 796 -1.66 25.14 9.32
C ALA A 796 -1.14 23.72 9.51
N VAL A 797 -1.99 22.85 10.04
CA VAL A 797 -1.68 21.46 10.38
C VAL A 797 -2.53 20.55 9.50
N LEU A 798 -1.91 19.50 8.95
CA LEU A 798 -2.54 18.45 8.17
C LEU A 798 -2.70 17.21 9.07
N PRO A 799 -3.81 17.08 9.82
CA PRO A 799 -4.14 15.89 10.58
C PRO A 799 -4.62 14.79 9.63
N VAL A 800 -3.68 14.08 9.00
CA VAL A 800 -3.99 13.05 8.01
C VAL A 800 -3.15 11.80 8.23
N PRO A 801 -3.76 10.60 8.31
CA PRO A 801 -3.02 9.36 8.14
C PRO A 801 -2.47 9.32 6.71
N LEU A 802 -1.18 9.02 6.55
CA LEU A 802 -0.55 8.86 5.23
C LEU A 802 -0.01 7.44 5.07
N ASP A 803 -0.48 6.75 4.02
CA ASP A 803 0.15 5.53 3.55
C ASP A 803 1.33 5.88 2.61
N LEU A 804 2.51 6.03 3.22
CA LEU A 804 3.74 6.30 2.46
C LEU A 804 4.15 5.16 1.53
N ARG A 805 3.62 3.93 1.68
CA ARG A 805 3.88 2.83 0.74
C ARG A 805 3.11 3.07 -0.55
N ALA A 806 1.82 3.43 -0.45
CA ALA A 806 1.02 3.81 -1.61
C ALA A 806 1.66 4.98 -2.37
N VAL A 807 2.10 6.03 -1.66
CA VAL A 807 2.78 7.19 -2.26
C VAL A 807 4.10 6.81 -2.96
N ARG A 808 4.89 5.88 -2.40
CA ARG A 808 6.13 5.36 -3.04
C ARG A 808 5.85 4.48 -4.26
N GLY A 809 4.67 3.89 -4.34
CA GLY A 809 4.22 3.05 -5.45
C GLY A 809 3.75 3.83 -6.68
N LEU A 810 3.53 5.15 -6.56
CA LEU A 810 3.13 6.00 -7.68
C LEU A 810 4.21 6.04 -8.76
N ALA A 811 3.78 5.98 -10.03
CA ALA A 811 4.68 6.04 -11.19
C ALA A 811 5.51 7.33 -11.21
N GLU A 812 4.89 8.45 -10.80
CA GLU A 812 5.56 9.72 -10.55
C GLU A 812 5.12 10.25 -9.17
N VAL A 813 6.07 10.49 -8.28
CA VAL A 813 5.80 11.05 -6.95
C VAL A 813 5.55 12.55 -7.08
N PRO A 814 4.35 13.06 -6.69
CA PRO A 814 4.06 14.48 -6.78
C PRO A 814 5.10 15.30 -5.99
N PRO A 815 5.53 16.48 -6.50
CA PRO A 815 6.58 17.29 -5.87
C PRO A 815 6.39 17.53 -4.38
N LEU A 816 5.14 17.70 -3.93
CA LEU A 816 4.80 17.92 -2.53
C LEU A 816 5.27 16.77 -1.61
N PHE A 817 5.20 15.51 -2.04
CA PHE A 817 5.58 14.35 -1.22
C PHE A 817 7.08 14.06 -1.18
N ARG A 818 7.89 14.71 -2.03
CA ARG A 818 9.34 14.45 -2.16
C ARG A 818 10.11 14.66 -0.85
N GLY A 819 9.56 15.44 0.10
CA GLY A 819 10.11 15.61 1.45
C GLY A 819 9.93 14.41 2.38
N LEU A 820 8.89 13.57 2.18
CA LEU A 820 8.57 12.41 3.03
C LEU A 820 9.02 11.08 2.44
N VAL A 821 9.32 11.03 1.14
CA VAL A 821 9.77 9.81 0.47
C VAL A 821 11.08 10.07 -0.25
N ARG A 822 12.12 9.29 0.07
CA ARG A 822 13.35 9.29 -0.72
C ARG A 822 13.05 8.63 -2.07
N SER A 823 12.93 9.43 -3.12
CA SER A 823 12.82 8.91 -4.47
C SER A 823 14.15 8.26 -4.87
N ARG A 824 14.15 6.93 -5.03
CA ARG A 824 15.13 6.30 -5.92
C ARG A 824 14.75 6.76 -7.32
N ARG A 825 15.58 7.60 -7.94
CA ARG A 825 15.44 7.99 -9.35
C ARG A 825 15.47 6.72 -10.21
N ARG A 826 14.30 6.13 -10.48
CA ARG A 826 14.12 5.27 -11.64
C ARG A 826 13.81 6.23 -12.78
N VAL A 827 14.78 6.42 -13.66
CA VAL A 827 14.50 6.96 -14.99
C VAL A 827 13.61 5.91 -15.65
N VAL A 828 12.29 6.12 -15.61
CA VAL A 828 11.40 5.43 -16.52
C VAL A 828 11.69 6.07 -17.86
N ALA A 829 12.41 5.35 -18.72
CA ALA A 829 12.49 5.72 -20.12
C ALA A 829 11.04 5.82 -20.62
N GLY A 830 10.65 7.01 -21.12
CA GLY A 830 9.33 7.30 -21.70
C GLY A 830 9.06 6.51 -22.98
N GLY A 831 9.01 5.19 -22.83
CA GLY A 831 8.92 4.22 -23.90
C GLY A 831 8.52 2.81 -23.42
N GLY A 832 8.15 2.60 -22.14
CA GLY A 832 7.87 1.26 -21.61
C GLY A 832 6.72 0.52 -22.30
N LEU A 833 5.60 1.20 -22.58
CA LEU A 833 4.48 0.59 -23.31
C LEU A 833 4.79 0.42 -24.79
N LEU A 834 5.36 1.45 -25.44
CA LEU A 834 5.80 1.38 -26.83
C LEU A 834 6.83 0.26 -27.04
N GLN A 835 7.76 0.08 -26.11
CA GLN A 835 8.81 -0.94 -26.14
C GLN A 835 8.26 -2.35 -25.85
N ARG A 836 7.22 -2.47 -25.00
CA ARG A 836 6.46 -3.70 -24.79
C ARG A 836 5.61 -4.07 -26.00
N LEU A 837 5.10 -3.08 -26.75
CA LEU A 837 4.31 -3.31 -27.96
C LEU A 837 5.19 -3.52 -29.21
N THR A 838 6.40 -2.94 -29.25
CA THR A 838 7.37 -3.20 -30.32
C THR A 838 7.93 -4.61 -30.19
N GLY A 839 7.45 -5.51 -31.05
CA GLY A 839 7.83 -6.92 -31.06
C GLY A 839 6.65 -7.87 -30.94
N LEU A 840 5.51 -7.38 -30.42
CA LEU A 840 4.23 -8.08 -30.38
C LEU A 840 3.50 -7.95 -31.72
N ASP A 841 2.66 -8.91 -32.07
CA ASP A 841 1.78 -8.85 -33.25
C ASP A 841 0.53 -7.98 -33.02
N GLU A 842 -0.30 -7.77 -34.05
CA GLU A 842 -1.46 -6.86 -33.98
C GLU A 842 -2.51 -7.30 -32.94
N VAL A 843 -2.64 -8.60 -32.68
CA VAL A 843 -3.62 -9.14 -31.74
C VAL A 843 -3.10 -9.02 -30.31
N GLU A 844 -1.83 -9.41 -30.09
CA GLU A 844 -1.16 -9.29 -28.79
C GLU A 844 -1.09 -7.84 -28.29
N ARG A 845 -0.85 -6.89 -29.22
CA ARG A 845 -0.84 -5.47 -28.87
C ARG A 845 -2.23 -4.97 -28.42
N GLY A 846 -3.29 -5.48 -29.04
CA GLY A 846 -4.68 -5.16 -28.67
C GLY A 846 -5.05 -5.69 -27.29
N GLU A 847 -4.66 -6.91 -26.95
CA GLU A 847 -4.93 -7.53 -25.65
C GLU A 847 -4.19 -6.84 -24.51
N VAL A 848 -2.90 -6.51 -24.72
CA VAL A 848 -2.11 -5.77 -23.73
C VAL A 848 -2.73 -4.42 -23.39
N LEU A 849 -3.26 -3.72 -24.39
CA LEU A 849 -3.94 -2.44 -24.17
C LEU A 849 -5.33 -2.58 -23.56
N LEU A 850 -6.05 -3.65 -23.91
CA LEU A 850 -7.34 -3.96 -23.30
C LEU A 850 -7.19 -4.19 -21.80
N ASP A 851 -6.18 -4.94 -21.38
CA ASP A 851 -5.89 -5.17 -19.96
C ASP A 851 -5.44 -3.90 -19.24
N VAL A 852 -4.66 -3.03 -19.90
CA VAL A 852 -4.32 -1.71 -19.36
C VAL A 852 -5.59 -0.89 -19.11
N VAL A 853 -6.54 -0.87 -20.05
CA VAL A 853 -7.81 -0.15 -19.86
C VAL A 853 -8.66 -0.79 -18.77
N ARG A 854 -8.80 -2.12 -18.73
CA ARG A 854 -9.57 -2.84 -17.70
C ARG A 854 -9.06 -2.59 -16.28
N VAL A 855 -7.74 -2.64 -16.08
CA VAL A 855 -7.12 -2.38 -14.79
C VAL A 855 -7.39 -0.94 -14.34
N GLN A 856 -7.26 0.04 -15.24
CA GLN A 856 -7.55 1.43 -14.89
C GLN A 856 -9.04 1.67 -14.62
N VAL A 857 -9.94 1.01 -15.34
CA VAL A 857 -11.40 1.06 -15.11
C VAL A 857 -11.76 0.47 -13.75
N ALA A 858 -11.20 -0.70 -13.40
CA ALA A 858 -11.43 -1.33 -12.10
C ALA A 858 -10.94 -0.46 -10.94
N LEU A 859 -9.77 0.16 -11.09
CA LEU A 859 -9.20 1.06 -10.08
C LEU A 859 -10.09 2.28 -9.84
N VAL A 860 -10.61 2.90 -10.90
CA VAL A 860 -11.48 4.10 -10.80
C VAL A 860 -12.86 3.76 -10.23
N LEU A 861 -13.39 2.57 -10.52
CA LEU A 861 -14.66 2.08 -9.95
C LEU A 861 -14.52 1.52 -8.53
N GLY A 862 -13.32 1.47 -7.96
CA GLY A 862 -13.06 0.94 -6.62
C GLY A 862 -13.20 -0.59 -6.52
N HIS A 863 -13.02 -1.31 -7.62
CA HIS A 863 -13.03 -2.78 -7.64
C HIS A 863 -11.64 -3.34 -7.37
N GLU A 864 -11.54 -4.31 -6.46
CA GLU A 864 -10.29 -5.01 -6.12
C GLU A 864 -9.74 -5.86 -7.29
N SER A 865 -10.55 -6.12 -8.32
CA SER A 865 -10.18 -6.91 -9.49
C SER A 865 -10.95 -6.47 -10.76
N PRO A 866 -10.31 -6.50 -11.96
CA PRO A 866 -10.99 -6.27 -13.23
C PRO A 866 -11.86 -7.44 -13.71
N VAL A 867 -11.89 -8.56 -12.97
CA VAL A 867 -12.63 -9.78 -13.34
C VAL A 867 -14.14 -9.55 -13.26
N GLY A 868 -14.84 -9.70 -14.39
CA GLY A 868 -16.29 -9.52 -14.51
C GLY A 868 -16.74 -8.22 -15.17
N LEU A 869 -15.80 -7.36 -15.61
CA LEU A 869 -16.09 -6.20 -16.46
C LEU A 869 -16.48 -6.67 -17.87
N ASP A 870 -17.65 -6.26 -18.34
CA ASP A 870 -18.12 -6.49 -19.71
C ASP A 870 -17.52 -5.42 -20.64
N ASP A 871 -16.57 -5.82 -21.49
CA ASP A 871 -15.80 -4.87 -22.30
C ASP A 871 -16.60 -4.21 -23.43
N ALA A 872 -17.76 -4.81 -23.78
CA ALA A 872 -18.68 -4.29 -24.77
C ALA A 872 -19.70 -3.31 -24.15
N ARG A 873 -19.83 -3.30 -22.82
CA ARG A 873 -20.79 -2.46 -22.11
C ARG A 873 -20.33 -1.01 -22.11
N SER A 874 -21.29 -0.09 -22.18
CA SER A 874 -20.96 1.34 -22.22
C SER A 874 -20.46 1.82 -20.86
N PHE A 875 -19.50 2.76 -20.86
CA PHE A 875 -18.99 3.36 -19.62
C PHE A 875 -20.12 3.98 -18.77
N ARG A 876 -21.18 4.53 -19.38
CA ARG A 876 -22.36 5.03 -18.65
C ARG A 876 -23.11 3.93 -17.90
N ASP A 877 -23.25 2.74 -18.51
CA ASP A 877 -23.94 1.61 -17.88
C ASP A 877 -23.08 0.94 -16.79
N LEU A 878 -21.76 1.20 -16.80
CA LEU A 878 -20.80 0.82 -15.76
C LEU A 878 -20.71 1.87 -14.63
N GLY A 879 -21.48 2.97 -14.70
CA GLY A 879 -21.53 3.99 -13.65
C GLY A 879 -20.55 5.15 -13.82
N PHE A 880 -19.88 5.30 -14.96
CA PHE A 880 -19.01 6.45 -15.21
C PHE A 880 -19.81 7.75 -15.36
N ASP A 881 -19.41 8.74 -14.58
CA ASP A 881 -19.78 10.14 -14.77
C ASP A 881 -18.60 10.94 -15.37
N SER A 882 -18.77 12.26 -15.50
CA SER A 882 -17.73 13.13 -16.05
C SER A 882 -16.44 13.14 -15.21
N LEU A 883 -16.52 12.90 -13.89
CA LEU A 883 -15.37 12.94 -12.98
C LEU A 883 -14.55 11.65 -13.06
N LEU A 884 -15.22 10.49 -12.99
CA LEU A 884 -14.59 9.17 -13.16
C LEU A 884 -13.93 9.04 -14.55
N ALA A 885 -14.51 9.68 -15.57
CA ALA A 885 -13.91 9.72 -16.91
C ALA A 885 -12.54 10.46 -16.94
N VAL A 886 -12.39 11.52 -16.15
CA VAL A 886 -11.12 12.27 -16.04
C VAL A 886 -10.08 11.50 -15.23
N GLU A 887 -10.49 10.82 -14.15
CA GLU A 887 -9.61 9.96 -13.37
C GLU A 887 -9.09 8.77 -14.18
N LEU A 888 -9.97 8.10 -14.95
CA LEU A 888 -9.58 7.04 -15.87
C LEU A 888 -8.60 7.54 -16.93
N ARG A 889 -8.88 8.70 -17.53
CA ARG A 889 -7.98 9.31 -18.50
C ARG A 889 -6.61 9.60 -17.87
N ASN A 890 -6.54 10.17 -16.66
CA ASN A 890 -5.28 10.46 -15.97
C ASN A 890 -4.49 9.18 -15.64
N GLY A 891 -5.18 8.14 -15.16
CA GLY A 891 -4.57 6.82 -14.93
C GLY A 891 -4.00 6.22 -16.22
N LEU A 892 -4.75 6.31 -17.32
CA LEU A 892 -4.30 5.86 -18.63
C LEU A 892 -3.12 6.68 -19.17
N GLN A 893 -3.13 8.01 -19.02
CA GLN A 893 -1.98 8.86 -19.41
C GLN A 893 -0.72 8.48 -18.63
N SER A 894 -0.85 8.18 -17.33
CA SER A 894 0.27 7.76 -16.48
C SER A 894 0.88 6.44 -16.93
N VAL A 895 0.06 5.44 -17.27
CA VAL A 895 0.52 4.11 -17.69
C VAL A 895 1.00 4.09 -19.14
N THR A 896 0.37 4.86 -20.02
CA THR A 896 0.66 4.86 -21.47
C THR A 896 1.73 5.87 -21.88
N GLY A 897 1.92 6.94 -21.10
CA GLY A 897 2.75 8.09 -21.48
C GLY A 897 2.15 8.95 -22.61
N LEU A 898 0.93 8.64 -23.07
CA LEU A 898 0.23 9.40 -24.09
C LEU A 898 -0.45 10.66 -23.51
N ARG A 899 -0.58 11.71 -24.33
CA ARG A 899 -1.46 12.84 -24.01
C ARG A 899 -2.85 12.55 -24.56
N LEU A 900 -3.76 12.10 -23.70
CA LEU A 900 -5.14 11.72 -24.07
C LEU A 900 -6.15 12.88 -23.95
N PRO A 901 -7.15 13.02 -24.86
CA PRO A 901 -8.16 14.09 -24.82
C PRO A 901 -9.16 13.92 -23.66
N ALA A 902 -9.83 15.00 -23.25
CA ALA A 902 -10.81 14.97 -22.16
C ALA A 902 -12.14 14.27 -22.52
N THR A 903 -12.44 14.14 -23.82
CA THR A 903 -13.65 13.48 -24.36
C THR A 903 -13.48 11.97 -24.55
N LEU A 904 -12.34 11.40 -24.16
CA LEU A 904 -11.93 10.01 -24.40
C LEU A 904 -13.04 8.97 -24.15
N VAL A 905 -13.71 9.04 -23.00
CA VAL A 905 -14.77 8.10 -22.59
C VAL A 905 -16.06 8.27 -23.39
N PHE A 906 -16.28 9.44 -24.01
CA PHE A 906 -17.43 9.71 -24.87
C PHE A 906 -17.17 9.33 -26.33
N ASP A 907 -15.96 9.60 -26.81
CA ASP A 907 -15.52 9.25 -28.17
C ASP A 907 -15.36 7.73 -28.33
N TYR A 908 -14.95 7.06 -27.23
CA TYR A 908 -14.76 5.60 -27.16
C TYR A 908 -15.57 5.03 -25.99
N PRO A 909 -16.87 4.74 -26.20
CA PRO A 909 -17.83 4.54 -25.11
C PRO A 909 -17.73 3.19 -24.40
N SER A 910 -16.77 2.32 -24.72
CA SER A 910 -16.56 1.03 -24.06
C SER A 910 -15.07 0.73 -23.88
N VAL A 911 -14.76 -0.24 -23.00
CA VAL A 911 -13.39 -0.69 -22.69
C VAL A 911 -12.67 -1.15 -23.97
N SER A 912 -13.33 -1.93 -24.82
CA SER A 912 -12.77 -2.39 -26.10
C SER A 912 -12.54 -1.26 -27.11
N ALA A 913 -13.47 -0.31 -27.21
CA ALA A 913 -13.32 0.82 -28.12
C ALA A 913 -12.14 1.73 -27.70
N LEU A 914 -11.97 1.92 -26.39
CA LEU A 914 -10.89 2.73 -25.84
C LEU A 914 -9.53 2.05 -26.00
N ALA A 915 -9.45 0.74 -25.78
CA ALA A 915 -8.23 -0.03 -26.01
C ALA A 915 -7.78 0.02 -27.49
N GLY A 916 -8.72 -0.06 -28.43
CA GLY A 916 -8.45 0.09 -29.85
C GLY A 916 -7.90 1.48 -30.21
N PHE A 917 -8.46 2.55 -29.66
CA PHE A 917 -7.95 3.91 -29.86
C PHE A 917 -6.52 4.09 -29.32
N LEU A 918 -6.26 3.62 -28.10
CA LEU A 918 -4.92 3.71 -27.52
C LEU A 918 -3.90 2.95 -28.37
N LEU A 919 -4.31 1.87 -29.03
CA LEU A 919 -3.43 1.06 -29.87
C LEU A 919 -3.00 1.84 -31.11
N GLU A 920 -3.93 2.54 -31.73
CA GLU A 920 -3.67 3.43 -32.86
C GLU A 920 -2.78 4.62 -32.45
N GLU A 921 -3.02 5.24 -31.29
CA GLU A 921 -2.23 6.38 -30.81
C GLU A 921 -0.81 6.00 -30.37
N VAL A 922 -0.63 4.88 -29.64
CA VAL A 922 0.69 4.42 -29.21
C VAL A 922 1.54 4.01 -30.43
N LEU A 923 0.96 3.35 -31.44
CA LEU A 923 1.68 2.95 -32.65
C LEU A 923 1.82 4.07 -33.69
N GLY A 924 0.89 5.04 -33.69
CA GLY A 924 0.78 6.16 -34.62
C GLY A 924 1.74 7.33 -34.34
N ALA A 925 2.52 7.30 -33.25
CA ALA A 925 3.59 8.27 -32.98
C ALA A 925 4.75 8.25 -34.02
N ARG A 926 4.63 7.44 -35.08
CA ARG A 926 5.44 7.54 -36.29
C ARG A 926 4.56 7.41 -37.54
N ALA A 927 4.23 8.57 -38.12
CA ALA A 927 3.65 8.82 -39.44
C ALA A 927 2.14 9.11 -39.51
N ALA A 928 1.83 10.18 -40.25
CA ALA A 928 0.51 10.65 -40.62
C ALA A 928 -0.39 9.54 -41.23
N ALA A 929 -1.70 9.71 -41.03
CA ALA A 929 -2.78 8.85 -41.52
C ALA A 929 -2.56 8.29 -42.95
N PRO A 930 -2.97 7.02 -43.17
CA PRO A 930 -3.96 6.78 -44.22
C PRO A 930 -5.01 5.71 -43.87
N ALA A 931 -6.07 5.73 -44.68
CA ALA A 931 -7.35 5.04 -44.54
C ALA A 931 -7.31 3.50 -44.46
N ALA A 932 -8.26 2.95 -43.69
CA ALA A 932 -8.60 1.55 -43.58
C ALA A 932 -8.96 0.90 -44.93
N ALA A 933 -8.42 -0.30 -45.16
CA ALA A 933 -8.86 -1.23 -46.21
C ALA A 933 -9.34 -2.53 -45.56
N SER A 934 -10.52 -3.01 -45.98
CA SER A 934 -11.19 -4.20 -45.46
C SER A 934 -10.55 -5.50 -45.97
N VAL A 935 -10.60 -6.55 -45.13
CA VAL A 935 -10.33 -7.93 -45.54
C VAL A 935 -11.64 -8.72 -45.55
N ALA A 936 -11.85 -9.49 -46.62
CA ALA A 936 -13.06 -10.24 -46.92
C ALA A 936 -13.32 -11.40 -45.94
N ALA A 937 -14.60 -11.59 -45.61
CA ALA A 937 -15.11 -12.66 -44.75
C ALA A 937 -15.02 -14.04 -45.42
N VAL A 938 -14.67 -15.06 -44.62
CA VAL A 938 -14.86 -16.48 -44.95
C VAL A 938 -16.34 -16.84 -44.73
N ALA A 939 -16.89 -17.70 -45.61
CA ALA A 939 -18.30 -18.07 -45.64
C ALA A 939 -18.77 -18.84 -44.38
N PRO A 940 -20.05 -18.72 -43.98
CA PRO A 940 -20.59 -19.33 -42.76
C PRO A 940 -20.83 -20.83 -42.94
N LEU A 941 -20.34 -21.64 -42.00
CA LEU A 941 -20.77 -23.02 -41.79
C LEU A 941 -22.01 -23.00 -40.88
N ALA A 942 -23.03 -23.75 -41.26
CA ALA A 942 -24.34 -23.78 -40.60
C ALA A 942 -24.36 -24.76 -39.39
N ASP A 943 -25.02 -24.29 -38.33
CA ASP A 943 -25.69 -25.01 -37.22
C ASP A 943 -24.92 -25.57 -36.01
N ASP A 944 -23.64 -25.24 -35.79
CA ASP A 944 -23.05 -25.33 -34.44
C ASP A 944 -21.93 -24.28 -34.25
N PRO A 945 -22.05 -23.31 -33.32
CA PRO A 945 -21.04 -22.26 -33.16
C PRO A 945 -19.69 -22.76 -32.63
N VAL A 946 -19.62 -23.98 -32.07
CA VAL A 946 -18.39 -24.60 -31.54
C VAL A 946 -18.43 -26.12 -31.74
N VAL A 947 -17.38 -26.72 -32.32
CA VAL A 947 -17.24 -28.19 -32.47
C VAL A 947 -16.08 -28.69 -31.63
N VAL A 948 -16.30 -29.70 -30.80
CA VAL A 948 -15.24 -30.39 -30.06
C VAL A 948 -14.63 -31.48 -30.95
N VAL A 949 -13.42 -31.22 -31.44
CA VAL A 949 -12.71 -32.12 -32.38
C VAL A 949 -11.63 -32.99 -31.72
N GLY A 950 -11.27 -32.72 -30.47
CA GLY A 950 -10.33 -33.50 -29.68
C GLY A 950 -10.47 -33.20 -28.18
N MET A 951 -10.14 -34.18 -27.33
CA MET A 951 -10.24 -34.05 -25.87
C MET A 951 -9.23 -34.97 -25.16
N ALA A 952 -8.74 -34.53 -24.01
CA ALA A 952 -7.88 -35.30 -23.10
C ALA A 952 -8.23 -34.92 -21.65
N CYS A 953 -8.01 -35.82 -20.69
CA CYS A 953 -8.27 -35.54 -19.28
C CYS A 953 -7.44 -36.42 -18.35
N ARG A 954 -7.30 -35.97 -17.10
CA ARG A 954 -6.68 -36.69 -15.99
C ARG A 954 -7.58 -36.57 -14.76
N PHE A 955 -8.00 -37.69 -14.17
CA PHE A 955 -8.85 -37.72 -12.97
C PHE A 955 -8.40 -38.81 -11.98
N PRO A 956 -8.79 -38.72 -10.69
CA PRO A 956 -8.54 -39.79 -9.72
C PRO A 956 -9.08 -41.15 -10.18
N GLY A 957 -8.47 -42.24 -9.69
CA GLY A 957 -8.80 -43.61 -10.11
C GLY A 957 -8.10 -44.05 -11.40
N ASP A 958 -6.89 -43.54 -11.65
CA ASP A 958 -6.06 -43.83 -12.82
C ASP A 958 -6.73 -43.53 -14.17
N VAL A 959 -7.58 -42.49 -14.21
CA VAL A 959 -8.21 -42.02 -15.44
C VAL A 959 -7.21 -41.19 -16.25
N SER A 960 -6.80 -41.74 -17.40
CA SER A 960 -5.84 -41.09 -18.30
C SER A 960 -6.46 -40.64 -19.63
N SER A 961 -7.72 -40.97 -19.89
CA SER A 961 -8.39 -40.61 -21.13
C SER A 961 -9.90 -40.38 -20.95
N PRO A 962 -10.57 -39.73 -21.91
CA PRO A 962 -12.03 -39.62 -21.95
C PRO A 962 -12.74 -40.98 -21.88
N GLU A 963 -12.16 -42.02 -22.49
CA GLU A 963 -12.68 -43.37 -22.47
C GLU A 963 -12.55 -44.02 -21.09
N ASP A 964 -11.41 -43.80 -20.41
CA ASP A 964 -11.23 -44.24 -19.01
C ASP A 964 -12.23 -43.55 -18.08
N LEU A 965 -12.48 -42.25 -18.28
CA LEU A 965 -13.48 -41.49 -17.54
C LEU A 965 -14.88 -42.07 -17.74
N TRP A 966 -15.24 -42.34 -19.00
CA TRP A 966 -16.54 -42.92 -19.32
C TRP A 966 -16.69 -44.30 -18.69
N ARG A 967 -15.63 -45.13 -18.73
CA ARG A 967 -15.61 -46.43 -18.06
C ARG A 967 -15.84 -46.28 -16.56
N LEU A 968 -15.08 -45.42 -15.87
CA LEU A 968 -15.22 -45.15 -14.44
C LEU A 968 -16.65 -44.76 -14.07
N VAL A 969 -17.25 -43.83 -14.83
CA VAL A 969 -18.64 -43.37 -14.60
C VAL A 969 -19.65 -44.48 -14.88
N SER A 970 -19.49 -45.22 -15.98
CA SER A 970 -20.42 -46.28 -16.38
C SER A 970 -20.39 -47.50 -15.46
N GLU A 971 -19.23 -47.77 -14.85
CA GLU A 971 -19.02 -48.89 -13.92
C GLU A 971 -19.29 -48.48 -12.45
N GLY A 972 -19.48 -47.18 -12.17
CA GLY A 972 -19.76 -46.68 -10.82
C GLY A 972 -18.60 -46.87 -9.84
N VAL A 973 -17.35 -46.74 -10.32
CA VAL A 973 -16.15 -46.96 -9.52
C VAL A 973 -15.89 -45.76 -8.59
N ASP A 974 -15.61 -46.04 -7.31
CA ASP A 974 -15.17 -45.04 -6.33
C ASP A 974 -13.68 -44.74 -6.51
N ALA A 975 -13.36 -43.47 -6.70
CA ALA A 975 -12.01 -42.97 -6.95
C ALA A 975 -11.33 -42.39 -5.69
N VAL A 976 -11.96 -42.50 -4.53
CA VAL A 976 -11.40 -42.09 -3.24
C VAL A 976 -10.45 -43.17 -2.71
N GLY A 977 -9.18 -42.81 -2.54
CA GLY A 977 -8.12 -43.68 -2.04
C GLY A 977 -7.38 -43.09 -0.85
N GLU A 978 -6.36 -43.79 -0.36
CA GLU A 978 -5.46 -43.28 0.68
C GLU A 978 -4.58 -42.12 0.16
N PHE A 979 -4.10 -41.28 1.06
CA PHE A 979 -3.19 -40.17 0.73
C PHE A 979 -1.91 -40.69 0.05
N PRO A 980 -1.36 -40.00 -0.97
CA PRO A 980 -0.13 -40.43 -1.65
C PRO A 980 1.08 -40.38 -0.71
N SER A 981 1.90 -41.43 -0.74
CA SER A 981 3.14 -41.50 0.07
C SER A 981 4.35 -40.83 -0.59
N ASP A 982 4.20 -40.30 -1.79
CA ASP A 982 5.28 -39.79 -2.64
C ASP A 982 5.41 -38.25 -2.65
N ARG A 983 4.65 -37.56 -1.79
CA ARG A 983 4.56 -36.08 -1.75
C ARG A 983 5.38 -35.41 -0.63
N GLY A 984 6.13 -36.21 0.14
CA GLY A 984 6.91 -35.71 1.29
C GLY A 984 6.07 -35.38 2.52
N TRP A 985 4.81 -35.83 2.56
CA TRP A 985 3.87 -35.61 3.66
C TRP A 985 4.14 -36.57 4.82
N ASP A 986 4.14 -36.04 6.05
CA ASP A 986 4.12 -36.86 7.27
C ASP A 986 2.69 -37.32 7.56
N LEU A 987 2.28 -38.41 6.91
CA LEU A 987 0.91 -38.93 6.97
C LEU A 987 0.47 -39.36 8.38
N GLU A 988 1.42 -39.65 9.29
CA GLU A 988 1.09 -39.96 10.68
C GLU A 988 0.72 -38.70 11.46
N ARG A 989 1.45 -37.59 11.28
CA ARG A 989 1.17 -36.30 11.95
C ARG A 989 0.03 -35.52 11.31
N LEU A 990 -0.24 -35.75 10.03
CA LEU A 990 -1.33 -35.11 9.29
C LEU A 990 -2.72 -35.62 9.66
N TYR A 991 -2.87 -36.74 10.38
CA TYR A 991 -4.18 -37.28 10.74
C TYR A 991 -4.51 -37.09 12.22
N HIS A 992 -5.65 -36.44 12.51
CA HIS A 992 -6.21 -36.38 13.85
C HIS A 992 -7.72 -36.64 13.82
N PRO A 993 -8.28 -37.51 14.68
CA PRO A 993 -9.70 -37.87 14.64
C PRO A 993 -10.66 -36.75 15.08
N ASP A 994 -10.15 -35.72 15.78
CA ASP A 994 -10.90 -34.53 16.18
C ASP A 994 -10.85 -33.45 15.08
N PRO A 995 -12.00 -33.06 14.48
CA PRO A 995 -12.05 -32.01 13.46
C PRO A 995 -11.64 -30.61 13.94
N GLU A 996 -11.68 -30.35 15.24
CA GLU A 996 -11.32 -29.04 15.82
C GLU A 996 -9.80 -28.90 16.06
N HIS A 997 -9.02 -29.95 15.82
CA HIS A 997 -7.57 -29.93 15.95
C HIS A 997 -6.92 -29.25 14.72
N SER A 998 -6.59 -27.96 14.88
CA SER A 998 -6.03 -27.13 13.81
C SER A 998 -4.73 -27.73 13.23
N GLY A 999 -4.54 -27.58 11.92
CA GLY A 999 -3.35 -28.05 11.19
C GLY A 999 -3.31 -29.55 10.87
N THR A 1000 -4.39 -30.30 11.12
CA THR A 1000 -4.49 -31.75 10.84
C THR A 1000 -5.75 -32.09 10.04
N SER A 1001 -5.77 -33.26 9.41
CA SER A 1001 -6.90 -33.81 8.65
C SER A 1001 -7.67 -34.84 9.49
N SER A 1002 -9.00 -34.75 9.47
CA SER A 1002 -9.90 -35.73 10.10
C SER A 1002 -10.12 -37.00 9.29
N THR A 1003 -9.53 -37.11 8.09
CA THR A 1003 -9.57 -38.30 7.22
C THR A 1003 -8.18 -38.61 6.64
N ARG A 1004 -7.97 -39.88 6.26
CA ARG A 1004 -6.78 -40.36 5.52
C ARG A 1004 -7.06 -40.64 4.04
N HIS A 1005 -8.27 -40.31 3.58
CA HIS A 1005 -8.75 -40.66 2.24
C HIS A 1005 -9.14 -39.41 1.45
N GLY A 1006 -8.85 -39.42 0.15
CA GLY A 1006 -9.16 -38.35 -0.80
C GLY A 1006 -9.00 -38.80 -2.25
N GLY A 1007 -9.39 -37.97 -3.21
CA GLY A 1007 -9.15 -38.22 -4.63
C GLY A 1007 -7.85 -37.59 -5.08
N PHE A 1008 -6.91 -38.39 -5.58
CA PHE A 1008 -5.56 -37.92 -5.96
C PHE A 1008 -5.16 -38.37 -7.37
N LEU A 1009 -4.32 -37.55 -8.00
CA LEU A 1009 -3.56 -37.93 -9.19
C LEU A 1009 -2.20 -38.48 -8.76
N HIS A 1010 -2.10 -39.80 -8.59
CA HIS A 1010 -0.86 -40.44 -8.13
C HIS A 1010 0.34 -40.11 -9.03
N GLY A 1011 0.13 -40.03 -10.35
CA GLY A 1011 1.15 -39.68 -11.33
C GLY A 1011 1.47 -38.18 -11.46
N ALA A 1012 0.93 -37.27 -10.64
CA ALA A 1012 1.11 -35.83 -10.87
C ALA A 1012 2.56 -35.31 -10.79
N GLY A 1013 3.50 -36.09 -10.24
CA GLY A 1013 4.93 -35.75 -10.30
C GLY A 1013 5.57 -36.08 -11.65
N ASN A 1014 4.96 -36.95 -12.46
CA ASN A 1014 5.55 -37.49 -13.68
C ASN A 1014 5.44 -36.52 -14.85
N PHE A 1015 6.49 -36.39 -15.66
CA PHE A 1015 6.53 -35.52 -16.84
C PHE A 1015 7.64 -35.93 -17.83
N ASP A 1016 7.51 -35.55 -19.12
CA ASP A 1016 8.56 -35.68 -20.14
C ASP A 1016 9.25 -34.34 -20.45
N ALA A 1017 10.22 -33.94 -19.63
CA ALA A 1017 10.87 -32.65 -19.76
C ALA A 1017 11.63 -32.46 -21.09
N ASP A 1018 12.30 -33.50 -21.57
CA ASP A 1018 13.12 -33.45 -22.79
C ASP A 1018 12.24 -33.20 -24.02
N PHE A 1019 11.05 -33.82 -24.08
CA PHE A 1019 10.10 -33.62 -25.17
C PHE A 1019 9.64 -32.16 -25.30
N PHE A 1020 9.36 -31.50 -24.17
CA PHE A 1020 8.95 -30.09 -24.12
C PHE A 1020 10.13 -29.11 -24.11
N GLY A 1021 11.36 -29.58 -24.29
CA GLY A 1021 12.56 -28.74 -24.30
C GLY A 1021 12.89 -28.09 -22.95
N MET A 1022 12.36 -28.65 -21.86
CA MET A 1022 12.58 -28.16 -20.50
C MET A 1022 13.80 -28.85 -19.87
N SER A 1023 14.64 -28.07 -19.19
CA SER A 1023 15.69 -28.68 -18.37
C SER A 1023 15.08 -29.40 -17.15
N PRO A 1024 15.71 -30.46 -16.59
CA PRO A 1024 15.22 -31.12 -15.37
C PRO A 1024 14.96 -30.16 -14.19
N ARG A 1025 15.75 -29.08 -14.10
CA ARG A 1025 15.61 -28.03 -13.08
C ARG A 1025 14.40 -27.14 -13.34
N GLU A 1026 14.11 -26.82 -14.59
CA GLU A 1026 12.88 -26.09 -14.97
C GLU A 1026 11.64 -26.96 -14.78
N ALA A 1027 11.68 -28.24 -15.17
CA ALA A 1027 10.59 -29.18 -14.97
C ALA A 1027 10.24 -29.37 -13.49
N LEU A 1028 11.25 -29.47 -12.61
CA LEU A 1028 11.05 -29.51 -11.16
C LEU A 1028 10.49 -28.21 -10.59
N ALA A 1029 10.88 -27.06 -11.15
CA ALA A 1029 10.38 -25.75 -10.73
C ALA A 1029 9.02 -25.39 -11.33
N THR A 1030 8.54 -26.16 -12.31
CA THR A 1030 7.26 -25.95 -13.00
C THR A 1030 6.17 -26.72 -12.28
N ASP A 1031 5.09 -26.02 -11.94
CA ASP A 1031 3.93 -26.57 -11.28
C ASP A 1031 3.41 -27.82 -12.01
N ALA A 1032 3.10 -28.86 -11.24
CA ALA A 1032 2.56 -30.10 -11.77
C ALA A 1032 1.27 -29.87 -12.59
N GLN A 1033 0.46 -28.87 -12.24
CA GLN A 1033 -0.72 -28.50 -13.03
C GLN A 1033 -0.35 -28.03 -14.44
N GLN A 1034 0.73 -27.25 -14.58
CA GLN A 1034 1.20 -26.77 -15.89
C GLN A 1034 1.81 -27.90 -16.71
N ARG A 1035 2.55 -28.80 -16.06
CA ARG A 1035 3.12 -29.99 -16.71
C ARG A 1035 2.04 -30.94 -17.25
N LEU A 1036 1.03 -31.24 -16.43
CA LEU A 1036 -0.12 -32.04 -16.84
C LEU A 1036 -0.95 -31.36 -17.95
N LEU A 1037 -1.05 -30.03 -17.92
CA LEU A 1037 -1.71 -29.26 -18.97
C LEU A 1037 -0.98 -29.41 -20.32
N LEU A 1038 0.35 -29.33 -20.34
CA LEU A 1038 1.15 -29.47 -21.56
C LEU A 1038 0.96 -30.84 -22.22
N GLU A 1039 1.05 -31.93 -21.45
CA GLU A 1039 0.82 -33.29 -21.95
C GLU A 1039 -0.63 -33.47 -22.42
N SER A 1040 -1.60 -32.96 -21.65
CA SER A 1040 -3.03 -33.08 -22.00
C SER A 1040 -3.40 -32.28 -23.26
N VAL A 1041 -2.84 -31.09 -23.47
CA VAL A 1041 -3.07 -30.32 -24.69
C VAL A 1041 -2.45 -31.01 -25.89
N TRP A 1042 -1.22 -31.52 -25.77
CA TRP A 1042 -0.59 -32.28 -26.85
C TRP A 1042 -1.46 -33.48 -27.28
N GLU A 1043 -1.92 -34.28 -26.31
CA GLU A 1043 -2.81 -35.42 -26.58
C GLU A 1043 -4.15 -35.00 -27.21
N ALA A 1044 -4.72 -33.88 -26.80
CA ALA A 1044 -5.98 -33.37 -27.36
C ALA A 1044 -5.82 -32.94 -28.83
N VAL A 1045 -4.68 -32.32 -29.17
CA VAL A 1045 -4.36 -31.90 -30.53
C VAL A 1045 -4.05 -33.10 -31.43
N GLU A 1046 -3.30 -34.09 -30.94
CA GLU A 1046 -3.07 -35.35 -31.65
C GLU A 1046 -4.36 -36.11 -31.92
N ARG A 1047 -5.26 -36.18 -30.92
CA ARG A 1047 -6.59 -36.79 -31.08
C ARG A 1047 -7.48 -36.04 -32.08
N ALA A 1048 -7.28 -34.74 -32.24
CA ALA A 1048 -7.95 -33.96 -33.27
C ALA A 1048 -7.38 -34.18 -34.69
N GLY A 1049 -6.29 -34.95 -34.82
CA GLY A 1049 -5.59 -35.16 -36.10
C GLY A 1049 -4.93 -33.89 -36.64
N VAL A 1050 -4.68 -32.91 -35.77
CA VAL A 1050 -4.04 -31.64 -36.11
C VAL A 1050 -2.55 -31.77 -35.83
N ASP A 1051 -1.70 -31.32 -36.75
CA ASP A 1051 -0.26 -31.19 -36.49
C ASP A 1051 -0.05 -30.05 -35.48
N PRO A 1052 0.42 -30.33 -34.24
CA PRO A 1052 0.59 -29.31 -33.22
C PRO A 1052 1.52 -28.17 -33.66
N THR A 1053 2.50 -28.47 -34.52
CA THR A 1053 3.46 -27.47 -35.02
C THR A 1053 2.85 -26.52 -36.06
N SER A 1054 1.76 -26.93 -36.70
CA SER A 1054 1.04 -26.12 -37.69
C SER A 1054 0.17 -25.02 -37.07
N LEU A 1055 -0.09 -25.09 -35.76
CA LEU A 1055 -0.91 -24.11 -35.04
C LEU A 1055 -0.18 -22.77 -34.85
N ARG A 1056 1.15 -22.78 -34.90
CA ARG A 1056 1.98 -21.58 -34.72
C ARG A 1056 1.73 -20.57 -35.86
N GLY A 1057 1.28 -19.37 -35.51
CA GLY A 1057 0.92 -18.31 -36.46
C GLY A 1057 -0.45 -18.49 -37.13
N SER A 1058 -1.24 -19.47 -36.71
CA SER A 1058 -2.64 -19.62 -37.10
C SER A 1058 -3.57 -18.85 -36.14
N ARG A 1059 -4.85 -18.69 -36.50
CA ARG A 1059 -5.88 -18.09 -35.63
C ARG A 1059 -6.37 -19.08 -34.55
N THR A 1060 -5.44 -19.60 -33.75
CA THR A 1060 -5.72 -20.57 -32.69
C THR A 1060 -5.54 -19.89 -31.34
N GLY A 1061 -6.59 -19.91 -30.50
CA GLY A 1061 -6.55 -19.37 -29.14
C GLY A 1061 -6.50 -20.48 -28.11
N VAL A 1062 -5.75 -20.27 -27.02
CA VAL A 1062 -5.67 -21.19 -25.88
C VAL A 1062 -6.35 -20.54 -24.68
N PHE A 1063 -7.40 -21.18 -24.17
CA PHE A 1063 -8.06 -20.80 -22.93
C PHE A 1063 -7.73 -21.84 -21.86
N ALA A 1064 -7.06 -21.43 -20.79
CA ALA A 1064 -6.68 -22.29 -19.68
C ALA A 1064 -7.21 -21.75 -18.36
N GLY A 1065 -7.82 -22.61 -17.55
CA GLY A 1065 -8.19 -22.33 -16.17
C GLY A 1065 -7.23 -23.05 -15.23
N VAL A 1066 -6.62 -22.33 -14.30
CA VAL A 1066 -5.71 -22.87 -13.28
C VAL A 1066 -6.19 -22.36 -11.93
N MET A 1067 -6.25 -23.24 -10.92
CA MET A 1067 -6.81 -22.92 -9.60
C MET A 1067 -5.90 -23.41 -8.47
N TYR A 1068 -5.70 -22.57 -7.45
CA TYR A 1068 -4.73 -22.70 -6.34
C TYR A 1068 -3.26 -22.70 -6.80
N ASN A 1069 -2.37 -21.95 -6.14
CA ASN A 1069 -0.93 -21.87 -6.48
C ASN A 1069 -0.05 -21.93 -5.24
N ASP A 1070 -0.01 -23.10 -4.63
CA ASP A 1070 0.81 -23.45 -3.47
C ASP A 1070 2.16 -24.07 -3.86
N TYR A 1071 2.34 -24.51 -5.11
CA TYR A 1071 3.59 -25.12 -5.59
C TYR A 1071 4.82 -24.21 -5.44
N ARG A 1072 4.64 -22.89 -5.52
CA ARG A 1072 5.69 -21.89 -5.28
C ARG A 1072 6.27 -21.98 -3.87
N GLU A 1073 5.42 -22.32 -2.90
CA GLU A 1073 5.77 -22.44 -1.49
C GLU A 1073 6.60 -23.70 -1.22
N LEU A 1074 6.58 -24.66 -2.17
CA LEU A 1074 7.34 -25.90 -2.14
C LEU A 1074 8.75 -25.78 -2.74
N LEU A 1075 9.19 -24.59 -3.17
CA LEU A 1075 10.48 -24.39 -3.84
C LEU A 1075 11.31 -23.28 -3.17
N PRO A 1076 11.85 -23.49 -1.95
CA PRO A 1076 12.52 -22.42 -1.20
C PRO A 1076 13.96 -22.11 -1.68
N GLY A 1077 14.66 -23.03 -2.36
CA GLY A 1077 16.10 -22.92 -2.67
C GLY A 1077 16.49 -21.93 -3.78
N GLU A 1078 17.54 -21.12 -3.57
CA GLU A 1078 18.04 -20.07 -4.50
C GLU A 1078 18.31 -20.60 -5.92
N GLU A 1079 18.64 -21.88 -6.06
CA GLU A 1079 18.78 -22.55 -7.35
C GLU A 1079 17.49 -22.52 -8.20
N TYR A 1080 16.30 -22.23 -7.66
CA TYR A 1080 15.09 -22.13 -8.50
C TYR A 1080 14.68 -20.68 -8.82
N GLU A 1081 15.40 -19.64 -8.35
CA GLU A 1081 15.00 -18.22 -8.50
C GLU A 1081 14.65 -17.82 -9.95
N ALA A 1082 15.45 -18.26 -10.92
CA ALA A 1082 15.23 -17.91 -12.33
C ALA A 1082 13.95 -18.52 -12.93
N PHE A 1083 13.46 -19.64 -12.37
CA PHE A 1083 12.31 -20.37 -12.88
C PHE A 1083 11.07 -20.25 -11.96
N ARG A 1084 11.23 -19.82 -10.70
CA ARG A 1084 10.14 -19.69 -9.72
C ARG A 1084 9.03 -18.73 -10.16
N GLY A 1085 9.37 -17.64 -10.85
CA GLY A 1085 8.38 -16.71 -11.38
C GLY A 1085 7.51 -17.33 -12.46
N ASN A 1086 8.12 -17.98 -13.45
CA ASN A 1086 7.42 -18.51 -14.62
C ASN A 1086 6.89 -19.93 -14.41
N GLY A 1087 7.42 -20.68 -13.44
CA GLY A 1087 7.08 -22.08 -13.17
C GLY A 1087 5.75 -22.26 -12.43
N SER A 1088 5.31 -21.26 -11.67
CA SER A 1088 4.10 -21.34 -10.83
C SER A 1088 3.11 -20.18 -11.02
N ALA A 1089 3.35 -19.27 -11.98
CA ALA A 1089 2.42 -18.18 -12.27
C ALA A 1089 1.25 -18.68 -13.14
N PRO A 1090 -0.03 -18.50 -12.72
CA PRO A 1090 -1.20 -18.95 -13.49
C PRO A 1090 -1.28 -18.38 -14.90
N SER A 1091 -0.90 -17.10 -15.06
CA SER A 1091 -0.94 -16.39 -16.33
C SER A 1091 0.06 -16.93 -17.35
N VAL A 1092 1.03 -17.74 -16.92
CA VAL A 1092 2.05 -18.34 -17.80
C VAL A 1092 1.58 -19.67 -18.38
N ALA A 1093 0.53 -20.30 -17.84
CA ALA A 1093 0.07 -21.62 -18.26
C ALA A 1093 -0.43 -21.65 -19.72
N SER A 1094 -1.23 -20.65 -20.15
CA SER A 1094 -1.68 -20.55 -21.54
C SER A 1094 -0.54 -20.18 -22.49
N GLY A 1095 0.39 -19.32 -22.05
CA GLY A 1095 1.58 -18.92 -22.82
C GLY A 1095 2.68 -19.98 -22.93
N ARG A 1096 2.64 -21.05 -22.13
CA ARG A 1096 3.50 -22.23 -22.30
C ARG A 1096 2.94 -23.22 -23.33
N VAL A 1097 1.63 -23.18 -23.56
CA VAL A 1097 0.94 -23.99 -24.56
C VAL A 1097 1.01 -23.33 -25.95
N ALA A 1098 0.86 -22.01 -26.00
CA ALA A 1098 1.00 -21.18 -27.21
C ALA A 1098 2.46 -21.02 -27.63
#